data_AF-A0AAE3NFU6-F1
#
_entry.id   AF-A0AAE3NFU6-F1
#
_cell.length_a   1.000
_cell.length_b   1.000
_cell.length_c   1.000
_cell.angle_alpha   90.00
_cell.angle_beta   90.00
_cell.angle_gamma   90.00
#
_symmetry.space_group_name_H-M   'P 1'
#
loop_
_entity.id
_entity.type
_entity.pdbx_description
1 polymer ?
#
loop_
_entity_poly.entity_id
_entity_poly.type
_entity_poly.pdbx_seq_one_letter_code
_entity_poly.pdbx_strand_id
1 'polypeptide(L)'
;MLEWLAALGAAAAVAMPCWALAQQGPGAAGEEKPPAQATTAEAPNIAWFYGDKPPVAQLRAFDAVVVEPDHGFDPSRAKTPTTQWFAYVSVGEVAPERRWYKELPKAWLAGSNAAWASHVIDQSQPQWPAFYVDRVIAPLWDRGYRGFFLDTLDSYQLVAKDDAARAAQEAGMVRVIRAIKARYPEAKLIFNRGFEILPQVHDLAYAVAFESLYRAWDQGNKQYREVNDADRAWLMGQARKIQDEYHLPVISIDYCPPADRACARETAKRIKAQGLIPYVTDPALSTIGVGRIEVLPRKVLILQDRAPGTDIDTSEGVRFLAMPLNFLGYDVDYADLNQPLPADVPPDRYAGVVVWVNSGPVRQAAALTSWVRQRIHDGVRIAFMNELGLPADGSVTDMLSLQLVRGHATGPLSVVSQDRIVGFEMAPRPDRRAAQPIRVGASGQSLLRLKSGDFEFDAAAITAWGGYVLNPYAVFSLGTIEQSRWVIQPLEFLRRALALPDMPIPDVTTENGRRLMMVHVDGDGFASRAEFPGPEYSGEVLMKEVWERYGIPTTLSVIEGEVGPSGLYPKLTPRLEAIARKMFALPYVELGTHTYSHPFKWGRTLPGAPAKDQGGGGDAAFALTIPGYQFNLEREIGGSIRYINARLAPPDKRVKIIQWSGDCRPPELAVRMAWDAGVVNINGGDTTITRSSPSWTEIAALGIDKGPGAYQVFAPNQNENVYTNDWTGPYYGFDRLIETLQMTDTPYRFKPINLYYHMYSGTKLASVKALKTVYDYALSQPVLPVYATEYVAKVLDFRDMAVARDGEAWIVRGNGDLRELRWMAPGTPHLADARGVAGYGKAAGGIYIHLDGGAARFAMSTDAQTAQPPYLAEAAAFVQRLERSGNGMSFDAGGYYKPFVRLANAGACSVQVDGRPARTARAQDNTVRVDLAGGGAQSVTYQRVDVVC
;
A
#
# COMPACT_ATOMS: atom_id res chain seq x y z
N MET A 1 -29.94 -38.83 -33.79
CA MET A 1 -31.27 -39.48 -33.73
C MET A 1 -32.25 -38.44 -33.22
N LEU A 2 -33.15 -38.01 -34.12
CA LEU A 2 -34.47 -37.34 -33.95
C LEU A 2 -34.60 -36.23 -32.89
N GLU A 3 -34.79 -34.94 -33.23
CA GLU A 3 -35.95 -34.24 -33.86
C GLU A 3 -37.32 -34.46 -33.20
N TRP A 4 -38.06 -33.35 -32.98
CA TRP A 4 -39.47 -33.04 -33.34
C TRP A 4 -39.94 -31.77 -32.56
N LEU A 5 -40.14 -30.61 -33.22
CA LEU A 5 -41.40 -29.98 -33.74
C LEU A 5 -42.33 -29.38 -32.65
N ALA A 6 -43.08 -28.27 -32.77
CA ALA A 6 -43.24 -27.05 -33.59
C ALA A 6 -44.74 -26.62 -33.50
N ALA A 7 -45.06 -25.31 -33.62
CA ALA A 7 -46.34 -24.66 -34.07
C ALA A 7 -46.72 -23.43 -33.18
N LEU A 8 -47.32 -22.31 -33.62
CA LEU A 8 -47.61 -21.65 -34.92
C LEU A 8 -48.36 -20.31 -34.62
N GLY A 9 -48.30 -19.33 -35.54
CA GLY A 9 -49.27 -18.21 -35.71
C GLY A 9 -48.64 -16.81 -35.73
N ALA A 10 -48.20 -16.23 -36.86
CA ALA A 10 -48.95 -15.48 -37.92
C ALA A 10 -49.44 -14.08 -37.48
N ALA A 11 -49.47 -12.98 -38.27
CA ALA A 11 -48.88 -12.50 -39.54
C ALA A 11 -49.34 -11.03 -39.74
N ALA A 12 -48.62 -10.25 -40.58
CA ALA A 12 -48.99 -9.02 -41.37
C ALA A 12 -47.91 -7.91 -41.22
N ALA A 13 -47.09 -7.47 -42.20
CA ALA A 13 -47.30 -7.01 -43.61
C ALA A 13 -48.04 -5.65 -43.62
N VAL A 14 -47.72 -4.54 -44.31
CA VAL A 14 -46.92 -4.08 -45.48
C VAL A 14 -46.77 -2.53 -45.27
N ALA A 15 -45.75 -1.76 -45.64
CA ALA A 15 -45.48 -1.23 -46.98
C ALA A 15 -44.32 -0.20 -46.96
N MET A 16 -43.40 -0.29 -47.93
CA MET A 16 -42.66 0.85 -48.52
C MET A 16 -43.38 1.27 -49.82
N PRO A 17 -43.17 2.50 -50.34
CA PRO A 17 -42.38 2.64 -51.59
C PRO A 17 -41.47 3.91 -51.63
N CYS A 18 -40.24 3.79 -52.15
CA CYS A 18 -39.75 4.22 -53.50
C CYS A 18 -39.66 5.74 -53.76
N TRP A 19 -38.47 6.37 -53.76
CA TRP A 19 -37.44 6.52 -54.83
C TRP A 19 -37.68 7.72 -55.78
N ALA A 20 -36.73 8.66 -55.85
CA ALA A 20 -36.26 9.30 -57.10
C ALA A 20 -35.01 10.19 -56.88
N LEU A 21 -34.03 10.02 -57.76
CA LEU A 21 -32.83 10.84 -57.95
C LEU A 21 -33.14 12.10 -58.77
N ALA A 22 -32.47 13.22 -58.47
CA ALA A 22 -32.14 14.27 -59.44
C ALA A 22 -30.89 15.06 -59.01
N GLN A 23 -29.94 15.19 -59.93
CA GLN A 23 -28.69 15.97 -59.82
C GLN A 23 -28.92 17.47 -60.10
N GLN A 24 -28.28 18.36 -59.35
CA GLN A 24 -27.79 19.67 -59.80
C GLN A 24 -26.53 20.09 -59.00
N GLY A 25 -25.53 20.65 -59.69
CA GLY A 25 -24.23 21.09 -59.14
C GLY A 25 -24.22 22.52 -58.57
N PRO A 26 -23.05 23.19 -58.51
CA PRO A 26 -22.29 23.40 -57.27
C PRO A 26 -22.46 24.82 -56.69
N GLY A 27 -22.50 24.92 -55.36
CA GLY A 27 -22.49 26.19 -54.62
C GLY A 27 -21.46 26.14 -53.51
N ALA A 28 -20.44 26.98 -53.61
CA ALA A 28 -19.42 27.18 -52.60
C ALA A 28 -20.02 27.84 -51.34
N ALA A 29 -19.90 27.19 -50.19
CA ALA A 29 -20.03 27.77 -48.87
C ALA A 29 -19.10 26.99 -47.92
N GLY A 30 -18.35 27.73 -47.10
CA GLY A 30 -17.11 27.29 -46.46
C GLY A 30 -17.20 26.06 -45.55
N GLU A 31 -16.06 25.39 -45.43
CA GLU A 31 -15.81 24.34 -44.44
C GLU A 31 -16.01 24.88 -43.02
N GLU A 32 -17.15 24.58 -42.41
CA GLU A 32 -17.23 24.50 -40.95
C GLU A 32 -16.49 23.24 -40.52
N LYS A 33 -15.27 23.44 -40.00
CA LYS A 33 -14.59 22.42 -39.19
C LYS A 33 -15.57 21.89 -38.14
N PRO A 34 -15.76 20.57 -38.01
CA PRO A 34 -16.49 20.02 -36.87
C PRO A 34 -15.84 20.55 -35.59
N PRO A 35 -16.63 20.94 -34.57
CA PRO A 35 -16.06 21.49 -33.35
C PRO A 35 -15.09 20.47 -32.81
N ALA A 36 -13.82 20.87 -32.69
CA ALA A 36 -12.83 20.13 -31.95
C ALA A 36 -13.48 19.79 -30.60
N GLN A 37 -13.54 18.50 -30.26
CA GLN A 37 -13.95 18.06 -28.95
C GLN A 37 -13.14 18.86 -27.94
N ALA A 38 -13.78 19.83 -27.29
CA ALA A 38 -13.22 20.49 -26.14
C ALA A 38 -13.01 19.35 -25.13
N THR A 39 -11.76 18.97 -24.93
CA THR A 39 -11.37 18.16 -23.79
C THR A 39 -11.79 18.95 -22.57
N THR A 40 -12.97 18.68 -22.03
CA THR A 40 -13.37 19.16 -20.71
C THR A 40 -12.26 18.69 -19.77
N ALA A 41 -11.48 19.61 -19.23
CA ALA A 41 -10.54 19.30 -18.17
C ALA A 41 -11.31 18.51 -17.11
N GLU A 42 -10.85 17.30 -16.80
CA GLU A 42 -11.53 16.43 -15.84
C GLU A 42 -11.75 17.20 -14.53
N ALA A 43 -12.98 17.22 -14.03
CA ALA A 43 -13.31 17.92 -12.79
C ALA A 43 -12.36 17.49 -11.65
N PRO A 44 -11.78 18.42 -10.87
CA PRO A 44 -10.73 18.06 -9.91
C PRO A 44 -11.27 17.16 -8.80
N ASN A 45 -10.45 16.19 -8.37
CA ASN A 45 -10.76 15.33 -7.23
C ASN A 45 -10.09 15.86 -5.96
N ILE A 46 -10.87 16.42 -5.04
CA ILE A 46 -10.37 17.17 -3.87
C ILE A 46 -10.93 16.57 -2.58
N ALA A 47 -10.10 16.52 -1.53
CA ALA A 47 -10.49 16.13 -0.17
C ALA A 47 -10.19 17.23 0.87
N TRP A 48 -10.88 17.17 2.00
CA TRP A 48 -10.62 17.98 3.20
C TRP A 48 -10.37 17.07 4.39
N PHE A 49 -9.29 17.34 5.14
CA PHE A 49 -8.94 16.59 6.33
C PHE A 49 -8.27 17.51 7.38
N TYR A 50 -8.99 17.86 8.44
CA TYR A 50 -8.50 18.72 9.54
C TYR A 50 -8.15 17.94 10.80
N GLY A 51 -8.18 16.60 10.78
CA GLY A 51 -7.62 15.80 11.87
C GLY A 51 -6.12 16.07 12.08
N ASP A 52 -5.62 15.83 13.30
CA ASP A 52 -4.23 16.12 13.69
C ASP A 52 -3.18 15.20 13.02
N LYS A 53 -3.61 14.04 12.51
CA LYS A 53 -2.78 13.04 11.85
C LYS A 53 -3.34 12.69 10.47
N PRO A 54 -3.03 13.49 9.43
CA PRO A 54 -3.47 13.20 8.07
C PRO A 54 -3.04 11.79 7.61
N PRO A 55 -3.98 10.93 7.18
CA PRO A 55 -3.67 9.61 6.63
C PRO A 55 -3.10 9.74 5.21
N VAL A 56 -1.83 10.11 5.09
CA VAL A 56 -1.14 10.44 3.82
C VAL A 56 -1.28 9.34 2.76
N ALA A 57 -1.14 8.08 3.17
CA ALA A 57 -1.26 6.93 2.26
C ALA A 57 -2.63 6.89 1.57
N GLN A 58 -3.73 7.13 2.28
CA GLN A 58 -5.08 7.16 1.71
C GLN A 58 -5.36 8.48 0.96
N LEU A 59 -4.94 9.62 1.53
CA LEU A 59 -5.19 10.95 0.98
C LEU A 59 -4.47 11.20 -0.36
N ARG A 60 -3.44 10.43 -0.69
CA ARG A 60 -2.78 10.52 -2.00
C ARG A 60 -3.64 10.08 -3.18
N ALA A 61 -4.81 9.48 -2.93
CA ALA A 61 -5.80 9.18 -3.96
C ALA A 61 -6.37 10.44 -4.64
N PHE A 62 -6.29 11.60 -3.96
CA PHE A 62 -6.84 12.87 -4.42
C PHE A 62 -5.81 13.71 -5.20
N ASP A 63 -6.29 14.56 -6.11
CA ASP A 63 -5.45 15.50 -6.86
C ASP A 63 -5.01 16.66 -5.95
N ALA A 64 -5.91 17.07 -5.05
CA ALA A 64 -5.63 18.06 -4.03
C ALA A 64 -6.24 17.65 -2.67
N VAL A 65 -5.56 18.02 -1.58
CA VAL A 65 -6.05 17.77 -0.22
C VAL A 65 -5.88 19.02 0.61
N VAL A 66 -6.98 19.53 1.15
CA VAL A 66 -7.01 20.65 2.08
C VAL A 66 -6.83 20.14 3.51
N VAL A 67 -5.83 20.67 4.21
CA VAL A 67 -5.53 20.31 5.60
C VAL A 67 -5.42 21.54 6.50
N GLU A 68 -5.57 21.33 7.81
CA GLU A 68 -5.30 22.34 8.83
C GLU A 68 -3.78 22.46 9.04
N PRO A 69 -3.12 23.53 8.58
CA PRO A 69 -1.65 23.62 8.60
C PRO A 69 -1.04 23.75 9.99
N ASP A 70 -1.80 24.14 11.01
CA ASP A 70 -1.32 24.29 12.39
C ASP A 70 -1.26 22.96 13.18
N HIS A 71 -1.78 21.87 12.61
CA HIS A 71 -1.67 20.51 13.19
C HIS A 71 -0.32 19.81 12.93
N GLY A 72 0.67 20.52 12.37
CA GLY A 72 2.05 20.03 12.27
C GLY A 72 2.38 19.19 11.04
N PHE A 73 1.43 19.00 10.11
CA PHE A 73 1.70 18.34 8.83
C PHE A 73 2.65 19.18 7.94
N ASP A 74 3.65 18.53 7.36
CA ASP A 74 4.66 19.14 6.49
C ASP A 74 4.60 18.50 5.09
N PRO A 75 3.96 19.16 4.10
CA PRO A 75 3.86 18.67 2.74
C PRO A 75 5.22 18.34 2.09
N SER A 76 6.28 19.06 2.46
CA SER A 76 7.62 18.85 1.87
C SER A 76 8.22 17.49 2.22
N ARG A 77 7.74 16.85 3.29
CA ARG A 77 8.15 15.51 3.74
C ARG A 77 7.25 14.40 3.18
N ALA A 78 6.09 14.75 2.63
CA ALA A 78 5.18 13.79 2.02
C ALA A 78 5.63 13.49 0.58
N LYS A 79 6.06 12.26 0.32
CA LYS A 79 6.43 11.80 -1.04
C LYS A 79 5.17 11.53 -1.88
N THR A 80 4.37 12.54 -2.21
CA THR A 80 3.11 12.38 -2.96
C THR A 80 3.15 13.12 -4.30
N PRO A 81 3.83 12.57 -5.33
CA PRO A 81 4.09 13.31 -6.58
C PRO A 81 2.82 13.68 -7.36
N THR A 82 1.70 13.00 -7.12
CA THR A 82 0.42 13.20 -7.81
C THR A 82 -0.62 13.96 -6.98
N THR A 83 -0.27 14.42 -5.78
CA THR A 83 -1.21 15.10 -4.86
C THR A 83 -0.64 16.43 -4.42
N GLN A 84 -1.41 17.49 -4.63
CA GLN A 84 -1.07 18.83 -4.16
C GLN A 84 -1.70 19.09 -2.78
N TRP A 85 -0.89 19.54 -1.83
CA TRP A 85 -1.36 19.88 -0.49
C TRP A 85 -1.78 21.34 -0.41
N PHE A 86 -2.99 21.55 0.09
CA PHE A 86 -3.63 22.85 0.23
C PHE A 86 -3.77 23.16 1.71
N ALA A 87 -3.53 24.41 2.09
CA ALA A 87 -3.73 24.85 3.46
C ALA A 87 -5.12 25.48 3.60
N TYR A 88 -5.84 25.11 4.66
CA TYR A 88 -6.97 25.89 5.15
C TYR A 88 -6.46 27.25 5.64
N VAL A 89 -7.07 28.34 5.16
CA VAL A 89 -6.83 29.68 5.67
C VAL A 89 -8.15 30.46 5.75
N SER A 90 -8.43 31.03 6.92
CA SER A 90 -9.58 31.93 7.12
C SER A 90 -9.17 33.35 6.72
N VAL A 91 -9.93 33.99 5.83
CA VAL A 91 -9.64 35.35 5.33
C VAL A 91 -10.43 36.40 6.10
N GLY A 92 -11.72 36.17 6.31
CA GLY A 92 -12.64 37.09 6.98
C GLY A 92 -12.59 37.03 8.51
N GLU A 93 -12.07 35.95 9.07
CA GLU A 93 -12.01 35.74 10.51
C GLU A 93 -10.63 35.25 10.99
N VAL A 94 -10.34 35.48 12.28
CA VAL A 94 -9.17 34.92 12.97
C VAL A 94 -9.55 34.35 14.33
N ALA A 95 -9.09 33.14 14.61
CA ALA A 95 -9.21 32.53 15.91
C ALA A 95 -7.98 32.90 16.80
N PRO A 96 -8.15 33.15 18.11
CA PRO A 96 -7.07 33.61 18.99
C PRO A 96 -5.83 32.70 19.06
N GLU A 97 -5.98 31.42 18.75
CA GLU A 97 -4.93 30.40 18.73
C GLU A 97 -3.99 30.50 17.52
N ARG A 98 -4.37 31.23 16.46
CA ARG A 98 -3.52 31.40 15.28
C ARG A 98 -2.23 32.15 15.65
N ARG A 99 -1.09 31.64 15.20
CA ARG A 99 0.24 32.19 15.54
C ARG A 99 0.35 33.69 15.25
N TRP A 100 -0.20 34.13 14.12
CA TRP A 100 -0.17 35.52 13.66
C TRP A 100 -1.20 36.44 14.35
N TYR A 101 -2.12 35.90 15.16
CA TYR A 101 -3.13 36.72 15.88
C TYR A 101 -2.50 37.76 16.81
N LYS A 102 -1.33 37.45 17.39
CA LYS A 102 -0.59 38.35 18.29
C LYS A 102 0.05 39.52 17.54
N GLU A 103 0.30 39.37 16.24
CA GLU A 103 0.90 40.40 15.39
C GLU A 103 -0.16 41.32 14.77
N LEU A 104 -1.45 40.97 14.88
CA LEU A 104 -2.55 41.71 14.30
C LEU A 104 -2.92 42.93 15.15
N PRO A 105 -2.97 44.15 14.57
CA PRO A 105 -3.46 45.34 15.26
C PRO A 105 -4.89 45.15 15.73
N LYS A 106 -5.14 45.31 17.05
CA LYS A 106 -6.48 45.08 17.63
C LYS A 106 -7.58 45.96 17.04
N ALA A 107 -7.22 47.12 16.49
CA ALA A 107 -8.13 48.01 15.77
C ALA A 107 -8.70 47.41 14.47
N TRP A 108 -8.10 46.35 13.93
CA TRP A 108 -8.56 45.65 12.73
C TRP A 108 -9.62 44.58 13.03
N LEU A 109 -9.99 44.37 14.30
CA LEU A 109 -11.05 43.44 14.68
C LEU A 109 -12.39 44.18 14.68
N ALA A 110 -13.28 43.84 13.75
CA ALA A 110 -14.58 44.49 13.55
C ALA A 110 -15.72 43.86 14.37
N GLY A 111 -15.56 42.63 14.85
CA GLY A 111 -16.59 41.91 15.59
C GLY A 111 -16.15 40.53 16.05
N SER A 112 -17.11 39.71 16.47
CA SER A 112 -16.88 38.34 16.92
C SER A 112 -17.96 37.39 16.41
N ASN A 113 -17.58 36.15 16.12
CA ASN A 113 -18.49 35.08 15.75
C ASN A 113 -18.47 34.01 16.86
N ALA A 114 -19.47 34.09 17.74
CA ALA A 114 -19.51 33.26 18.96
C ALA A 114 -19.61 31.76 18.66
N ALA A 115 -20.23 31.36 17.56
CA ALA A 115 -20.38 29.94 17.18
C ALA A 115 -19.02 29.26 16.90
N TRP A 116 -18.03 30.04 16.47
CA TRP A 116 -16.71 29.57 16.09
C TRP A 116 -15.57 30.12 16.96
N ALA A 117 -15.92 30.86 18.04
CA ALA A 117 -14.97 31.50 18.94
C ALA A 117 -13.89 32.35 18.22
N SER A 118 -14.27 32.96 17.09
CA SER A 118 -13.39 33.74 16.21
C SER A 118 -13.74 35.23 16.21
N HIS A 119 -12.82 36.05 15.70
CA HIS A 119 -13.02 37.48 15.49
C HIS A 119 -13.12 37.82 14.01
N VAL A 120 -14.10 38.66 13.65
CA VAL A 120 -14.26 39.18 12.29
C VAL A 120 -13.21 40.26 12.04
N ILE A 121 -12.50 40.15 10.92
CA ILE A 121 -11.44 41.07 10.50
C ILE A 121 -12.04 42.13 9.59
N ASP A 122 -11.71 43.39 9.85
CA ASP A 122 -11.99 44.50 8.94
C ASP A 122 -11.11 44.41 7.68
N GLN A 123 -11.68 43.91 6.60
CA GLN A 123 -11.01 43.76 5.30
C GLN A 123 -10.68 45.12 4.65
N SER A 124 -11.32 46.21 5.08
CA SER A 124 -11.14 47.53 4.45
C SER A 124 -9.77 48.15 4.72
N GLN A 125 -9.06 47.65 5.74
CA GLN A 125 -7.74 48.13 6.15
C GLN A 125 -6.71 48.05 5.00
N PRO A 126 -6.00 49.14 4.65
CA PRO A 126 -5.13 49.16 3.47
C PRO A 126 -3.90 48.27 3.61
N GLN A 127 -3.42 48.03 4.84
CA GLN A 127 -2.27 47.16 5.11
C GLN A 127 -2.63 45.67 5.17
N TRP A 128 -3.93 45.31 5.21
CA TRP A 128 -4.38 43.93 5.38
C TRP A 128 -3.87 42.98 4.28
N PRO A 129 -3.93 43.31 2.97
CA PRO A 129 -3.42 42.42 1.92
C PRO A 129 -1.95 42.05 2.09
N ALA A 130 -1.09 43.03 2.37
CA ALA A 130 0.35 42.79 2.57
C ALA A 130 0.59 41.94 3.83
N PHE A 131 -0.08 42.27 4.94
CA PHE A 131 0.00 41.48 6.17
C PHE A 131 -0.41 40.03 5.94
N TYR A 132 -1.54 39.80 5.24
CA TYR A 132 -2.05 38.45 5.00
C TYR A 132 -1.09 37.61 4.15
N VAL A 133 -0.56 38.19 3.06
CA VAL A 133 0.42 37.51 2.21
C VAL A 133 1.69 37.17 2.99
N ASP A 134 2.24 38.12 3.76
CA ASP A 134 3.53 37.94 4.43
C ASP A 134 3.44 37.05 5.67
N ARG A 135 2.35 37.13 6.44
CA ARG A 135 2.22 36.46 7.74
C ARG A 135 1.44 35.15 7.69
N VAL A 136 0.60 34.96 6.68
CA VAL A 136 -0.24 33.76 6.54
C VAL A 136 0.22 32.92 5.35
N ILE A 137 0.29 33.50 4.16
CA ILE A 137 0.49 32.74 2.92
C ILE A 137 1.97 32.34 2.72
N ALA A 138 2.91 33.28 2.86
CA ALA A 138 4.32 33.02 2.60
C ALA A 138 4.91 31.87 3.47
N PRO A 139 4.67 31.81 4.79
CA PRO A 139 5.18 30.70 5.61
C PRO A 139 4.61 29.33 5.22
N LEU A 140 3.38 29.29 4.69
CA LEU A 140 2.75 28.05 4.22
C LEU A 140 3.32 27.64 2.85
N TRP A 141 3.51 28.60 1.95
CA TRP A 141 4.15 28.33 0.66
C TRP A 141 5.56 27.73 0.83
N ASP A 142 6.34 28.28 1.77
CA ASP A 142 7.70 27.82 2.10
C ASP A 142 7.71 26.41 2.71
N ARG A 143 6.63 26.00 3.39
CA ARG A 143 6.42 24.63 3.89
C ARG A 143 5.99 23.62 2.80
N GLY A 144 5.78 24.08 1.57
CA GLY A 144 5.45 23.21 0.44
C GLY A 144 3.98 23.17 0.04
N TYR A 145 3.10 23.96 0.66
CA TYR A 145 1.72 24.10 0.20
C TYR A 145 1.68 24.77 -1.17
N ARG A 146 0.81 24.28 -2.07
CA ARG A 146 0.67 24.79 -3.46
C ARG A 146 -0.73 25.27 -3.80
N GLY A 147 -1.62 25.26 -2.81
CA GLY A 147 -2.94 25.88 -2.91
C GLY A 147 -3.47 26.29 -1.54
N PHE A 148 -4.54 27.09 -1.55
CA PHE A 148 -5.16 27.64 -0.37
C PHE A 148 -6.68 27.53 -0.48
N PHE A 149 -7.31 26.98 0.55
CA PHE A 149 -8.76 27.02 0.72
C PHE A 149 -9.09 28.26 1.55
N LEU A 150 -9.66 29.26 0.88
CA LEU A 150 -9.98 30.57 1.44
C LEU A 150 -11.37 30.51 2.05
N ASP A 151 -11.42 30.47 3.37
CA ASP A 151 -12.66 30.41 4.13
C ASP A 151 -13.09 31.80 4.66
N THR A 152 -14.32 31.87 5.17
CA THR A 152 -14.95 33.04 5.80
C THR A 152 -15.07 34.26 4.87
N LEU A 153 -15.22 34.02 3.56
CA LEU A 153 -15.37 35.06 2.53
C LEU A 153 -16.72 35.80 2.61
N ASP A 154 -17.60 35.45 3.55
CA ASP A 154 -18.90 36.07 3.77
C ASP A 154 -19.09 36.58 5.22
N SER A 155 -18.12 36.39 6.11
CA SER A 155 -18.23 36.76 7.53
C SER A 155 -18.40 38.26 7.78
N TYR A 156 -18.03 39.12 6.82
CA TYR A 156 -18.26 40.56 6.91
C TYR A 156 -19.75 40.92 7.01
N GLN A 157 -20.65 40.05 6.53
CA GLN A 157 -22.11 40.22 6.65
C GLN A 157 -22.58 40.27 8.11
N LEU A 158 -21.81 39.71 9.05
CA LEU A 158 -22.12 39.78 10.49
C LEU A 158 -22.00 41.20 11.04
N VAL A 159 -21.06 42.00 10.50
CA VAL A 159 -20.70 43.32 11.03
C VAL A 159 -21.15 44.48 10.14
N ALA A 160 -21.15 44.31 8.81
CA ALA A 160 -21.57 45.34 7.87
C ALA A 160 -23.10 45.46 7.83
N LYS A 161 -23.64 46.64 8.15
CA LYS A 161 -25.09 46.89 8.26
C LYS A 161 -25.70 47.62 7.06
N ASP A 162 -24.87 48.20 6.21
CA ASP A 162 -25.28 48.91 5.00
C ASP A 162 -24.42 48.52 3.79
N ASP A 163 -24.86 48.91 2.60
CA ASP A 163 -24.25 48.50 1.33
C ASP A 163 -22.86 49.13 1.11
N ALA A 164 -22.62 50.33 1.65
CA ALA A 164 -21.31 50.99 1.54
C ALA A 164 -20.26 50.25 2.37
N ALA A 165 -20.62 49.83 3.59
CA ALA A 165 -19.76 49.00 4.43
C ALA A 165 -19.50 47.63 3.79
N ARG A 166 -20.52 46.97 3.22
CA ARG A 166 -20.36 45.70 2.49
C ARG A 166 -19.39 45.84 1.32
N ALA A 167 -19.61 46.85 0.47
CA ALA A 167 -18.74 47.11 -0.69
C ALA A 167 -17.28 47.39 -0.28
N ALA A 168 -17.05 48.08 0.84
CA ALA A 168 -15.70 48.33 1.35
C ALA A 168 -15.00 47.04 1.82
N GLN A 169 -15.73 46.14 2.47
CA GLN A 169 -15.22 44.83 2.90
C GLN A 169 -14.90 43.93 1.69
N GLU A 170 -15.83 43.86 0.73
CA GLU A 170 -15.67 43.11 -0.52
C GLU A 170 -14.46 43.60 -1.33
N ALA A 171 -14.31 44.93 -1.49
CA ALA A 171 -13.15 45.52 -2.16
C ALA A 171 -11.84 45.20 -1.42
N GLY A 172 -11.86 45.14 -0.09
CA GLY A 172 -10.75 44.70 0.74
C GLY A 172 -10.31 43.27 0.43
N MET A 173 -11.27 42.36 0.41
CA MET A 173 -11.03 40.94 0.15
C MET A 173 -10.54 40.69 -1.28
N VAL A 174 -11.08 41.40 -2.28
CA VAL A 174 -10.57 41.39 -3.67
C VAL A 174 -9.09 41.80 -3.72
N ARG A 175 -8.67 42.81 -2.95
CA ARG A 175 -7.24 43.20 -2.87
C ARG A 175 -6.38 42.10 -2.26
N VAL A 176 -6.86 41.39 -1.24
CA VAL A 176 -6.14 40.25 -0.63
C VAL A 176 -5.92 39.16 -1.67
N ILE A 177 -6.98 38.71 -2.36
CA ILE A 177 -6.89 37.65 -3.38
C ILE A 177 -5.92 38.03 -4.50
N ARG A 178 -6.02 39.27 -5.00
CA ARG A 178 -5.08 39.78 -6.01
C ARG A 178 -3.64 39.84 -5.51
N ALA A 179 -3.42 40.22 -4.25
CA ALA A 179 -2.08 40.24 -3.65
C ALA A 179 -1.48 38.82 -3.54
N ILE A 180 -2.29 37.82 -3.15
CA ILE A 180 -1.87 36.41 -3.13
C ILE A 180 -1.41 35.98 -4.52
N LYS A 181 -2.24 36.20 -5.54
CA LYS A 181 -1.90 35.79 -6.92
C LYS A 181 -0.76 36.58 -7.54
N ALA A 182 -0.61 37.86 -7.18
CA ALA A 182 0.53 38.66 -7.61
C ALA A 182 1.85 38.10 -7.05
N ARG A 183 1.86 37.65 -5.79
CA ARG A 183 3.06 37.08 -5.16
C ARG A 183 3.31 35.63 -5.57
N TYR A 184 2.24 34.84 -5.72
CA TYR A 184 2.26 33.41 -6.03
C TYR A 184 1.32 33.10 -7.21
N PRO A 185 1.72 33.38 -8.46
CA PRO A 185 0.87 33.19 -9.63
C PRO A 185 0.40 31.75 -9.84
N GLU A 186 1.19 30.77 -9.41
CA GLU A 186 0.86 29.34 -9.52
C GLU A 186 -0.06 28.82 -8.40
N ALA A 187 -0.30 29.62 -7.35
CA ALA A 187 -1.16 29.19 -6.25
C ALA A 187 -2.60 28.95 -6.76
N LYS A 188 -3.12 27.76 -6.46
CA LYS A 188 -4.53 27.41 -6.69
C LYS A 188 -5.37 27.85 -5.50
N LEU A 189 -6.43 28.61 -5.74
CA LEU A 189 -7.28 29.16 -4.69
C LEU A 189 -8.67 28.55 -4.77
N ILE A 190 -9.11 27.87 -3.72
CA ILE A 190 -10.48 27.38 -3.61
C ILE A 190 -11.23 28.36 -2.72
N PHE A 191 -12.32 28.93 -3.19
CA PHE A 191 -13.12 29.87 -2.40
C PHE A 191 -14.24 29.11 -1.70
N ASN A 192 -14.40 29.28 -0.38
CA ASN A 192 -15.64 28.89 0.28
C ASN A 192 -16.64 30.03 0.13
N ARG A 193 -17.68 29.83 -0.67
CA ARG A 193 -18.67 30.84 -1.08
C ARG A 193 -18.00 32.03 -1.78
N GLY A 194 -18.04 33.22 -1.19
CA GLY A 194 -17.54 34.46 -1.78
C GLY A 194 -18.29 34.90 -3.05
N PHE A 195 -19.58 34.59 -3.16
CA PHE A 195 -20.37 34.80 -4.37
C PHE A 195 -20.38 36.26 -4.84
N GLU A 196 -20.36 37.19 -3.88
CA GLU A 196 -20.42 38.64 -4.09
C GLU A 196 -19.14 39.18 -4.76
N ILE A 197 -17.98 38.56 -4.51
CA ILE A 197 -16.69 39.02 -5.06
C ILE A 197 -16.29 38.30 -6.35
N LEU A 198 -16.88 37.14 -6.67
CA LEU A 198 -16.58 36.38 -7.88
C LEU A 198 -16.61 37.19 -9.19
N PRO A 199 -17.55 38.15 -9.40
CA PRO A 199 -17.52 38.99 -10.61
C PRO A 199 -16.17 39.69 -10.85
N GLN A 200 -15.38 39.93 -9.80
CA GLN A 200 -14.12 40.67 -9.86
C GLN A 200 -12.85 39.79 -9.81
N VAL A 201 -12.97 38.52 -9.42
CA VAL A 201 -11.83 37.63 -9.13
C VAL A 201 -12.02 36.15 -9.54
N HIS A 202 -13.06 35.82 -10.29
CA HIS A 202 -13.31 34.42 -10.73
C HIS A 202 -12.15 33.85 -11.56
N ASP A 203 -11.47 34.67 -12.35
CA ASP A 203 -10.27 34.33 -13.13
C ASP A 203 -9.06 33.92 -12.27
N LEU A 204 -9.12 34.23 -10.97
CA LEU A 204 -8.09 33.88 -9.98
C LEU A 204 -8.45 32.62 -9.17
N ALA A 205 -9.69 32.14 -9.28
CA ALA A 205 -10.18 30.96 -8.55
C ALA A 205 -9.86 29.66 -9.30
N TYR A 206 -9.52 28.63 -8.54
CA TYR A 206 -9.36 27.26 -9.04
C TYR A 206 -10.67 26.48 -8.97
N ALA A 207 -11.46 26.68 -7.92
CA ALA A 207 -12.78 26.11 -7.71
C ALA A 207 -13.54 26.94 -6.67
N VAL A 208 -14.87 26.76 -6.61
CA VAL A 208 -15.72 27.34 -5.56
C VAL A 208 -16.39 26.21 -4.79
N ALA A 209 -16.26 26.22 -3.47
CA ALA A 209 -16.95 25.33 -2.55
C ALA A 209 -18.09 26.05 -1.84
N PHE A 210 -19.07 25.31 -1.34
CA PHE A 210 -20.02 25.82 -0.35
C PHE A 210 -20.50 24.72 0.59
N GLU A 211 -20.94 25.14 1.77
CA GLU A 211 -21.52 24.29 2.82
C GLU A 211 -22.95 24.78 3.13
N SER A 212 -24.01 24.00 2.92
CA SER A 212 -24.09 22.63 2.35
C SER A 212 -25.36 22.53 1.49
N LEU A 213 -25.51 21.50 0.63
CA LEU A 213 -26.65 21.40 -0.30
C LEU A 213 -27.85 20.58 0.20
N TYR A 214 -27.60 19.45 0.86
CA TYR A 214 -28.62 18.53 1.34
C TYR A 214 -28.52 18.25 2.83
N ARG A 215 -27.31 18.00 3.33
CA ARG A 215 -26.98 17.64 4.71
C ARG A 215 -26.02 18.67 5.28
N ALA A 216 -26.51 19.44 6.25
CA ALA A 216 -25.75 20.51 6.90
C ALA A 216 -25.44 20.16 8.35
N TRP A 217 -24.48 20.88 8.91
CA TRP A 217 -24.17 20.89 10.32
C TRP A 217 -24.60 22.22 10.95
N ASP A 218 -25.36 22.15 12.04
CA ASP A 218 -25.63 23.29 12.89
C ASP A 218 -24.59 23.33 14.02
N GLN A 219 -23.62 24.23 13.90
CA GLN A 219 -22.54 24.39 14.87
C GLN A 219 -23.03 24.87 16.24
N GLY A 220 -24.08 25.70 16.28
CA GLY A 220 -24.60 26.25 17.53
C GLY A 220 -25.29 25.19 18.38
N ASN A 221 -26.09 24.33 17.74
CA ASN A 221 -26.80 23.24 18.40
C ASN A 221 -26.04 21.91 18.40
N LYS A 222 -24.93 21.81 17.65
CA LYS A 222 -24.14 20.60 17.40
C LYS A 222 -24.99 19.44 16.86
N GLN A 223 -25.77 19.72 15.82
CA GLN A 223 -26.71 18.75 15.24
C GLN A 223 -26.61 18.70 13.72
N TYR A 224 -26.74 17.49 13.17
CA TYR A 224 -26.98 17.29 11.75
C TYR A 224 -28.39 17.74 11.40
N ARG A 225 -28.55 18.47 10.29
CA ARG A 225 -29.85 18.92 9.79
C ARG A 225 -29.95 18.82 8.28
N GLU A 226 -31.17 18.84 7.78
CA GLU A 226 -31.41 19.01 6.35
C GLU A 226 -31.38 20.49 5.96
N VAL A 227 -30.85 20.75 4.76
CA VAL A 227 -30.91 22.06 4.14
C VAL A 227 -32.31 22.25 3.58
N ASN A 228 -32.99 23.33 3.97
CA ASN A 228 -34.35 23.61 3.51
C ASN A 228 -34.37 23.93 1.99
N ASP A 229 -35.56 23.83 1.38
CA ASP A 229 -35.69 23.97 -0.07
C ASP A 229 -35.37 25.38 -0.59
N ALA A 230 -35.60 26.43 0.20
CA ALA A 230 -35.31 27.81 -0.19
C ALA A 230 -33.79 28.05 -0.27
N ASP A 231 -33.05 27.64 0.75
CA ASP A 231 -31.59 27.72 0.79
C ASP A 231 -30.97 26.88 -0.33
N ARG A 232 -31.50 25.66 -0.55
CA ARG A 232 -31.05 24.79 -1.63
C ARG A 232 -31.28 25.41 -3.00
N ALA A 233 -32.45 25.99 -3.25
CA ALA A 233 -32.76 26.65 -4.50
C ALA A 233 -31.85 27.85 -4.76
N TRP A 234 -31.57 28.64 -3.71
CA TRP A 234 -30.65 29.77 -3.79
C TRP A 234 -29.21 29.32 -4.10
N LEU A 235 -28.69 28.31 -3.38
CA LEU A 235 -27.36 27.74 -3.61
C LEU A 235 -27.22 27.16 -5.02
N MET A 236 -28.24 26.45 -5.52
CA MET A 236 -28.24 25.95 -6.90
C MET A 236 -28.26 27.08 -7.93
N GLY A 237 -28.91 28.21 -7.64
CA GLY A 237 -28.85 29.41 -8.46
C GLY A 237 -27.42 29.95 -8.56
N GLN A 238 -26.71 30.06 -7.44
CA GLN A 238 -25.30 30.48 -7.41
C GLN A 238 -24.41 29.47 -8.14
N ALA A 239 -24.58 28.17 -7.89
CA ALA A 239 -23.79 27.12 -8.52
C ALA A 239 -23.91 27.14 -10.05
N ARG A 240 -25.13 27.25 -10.57
CA ARG A 240 -25.37 27.38 -12.03
C ARG A 240 -24.70 28.63 -12.58
N LYS A 241 -24.86 29.78 -11.91
CA LYS A 241 -24.19 31.01 -12.31
C LYS A 241 -22.66 30.84 -12.43
N ILE A 242 -22.04 30.18 -11.45
CA ILE A 242 -20.60 29.93 -11.44
C ILE A 242 -20.17 29.02 -12.58
N GLN A 243 -20.92 27.95 -12.85
CA GLN A 243 -20.62 27.02 -13.93
C GLN A 243 -20.84 27.64 -15.31
N ASP A 244 -21.93 28.38 -15.48
CA ASP A 244 -22.37 28.91 -16.77
C ASP A 244 -21.63 30.19 -17.15
N GLU A 245 -21.38 31.12 -16.21
CA GLU A 245 -20.74 32.41 -16.49
C GLU A 245 -19.22 32.39 -16.28
N TYR A 246 -18.72 31.65 -15.28
CA TYR A 246 -17.30 31.65 -14.92
C TYR A 246 -16.57 30.35 -15.29
N HIS A 247 -17.30 29.31 -15.69
CA HIS A 247 -16.76 28.00 -16.06
C HIS A 247 -15.86 27.37 -14.99
N LEU A 248 -16.18 27.62 -13.72
CA LEU A 248 -15.44 27.08 -12.57
C LEU A 248 -16.08 25.80 -12.04
N PRO A 249 -15.28 24.84 -11.56
CA PRO A 249 -15.79 23.70 -10.79
C PRO A 249 -16.46 24.17 -9.50
N VAL A 250 -17.62 23.58 -9.19
CA VAL A 250 -18.38 23.87 -7.96
C VAL A 250 -18.46 22.63 -7.08
N ILE A 251 -18.11 22.79 -5.81
CA ILE A 251 -17.98 21.72 -4.81
C ILE A 251 -19.02 21.91 -3.72
N SER A 252 -19.79 20.86 -3.42
CA SER A 252 -20.69 20.84 -2.27
C SER A 252 -20.06 20.02 -1.16
N ILE A 253 -19.80 20.66 -0.01
CA ILE A 253 -19.33 20.00 1.20
C ILE A 253 -20.55 19.77 2.11
N ASP A 254 -20.87 18.51 2.33
CA ASP A 254 -22.06 18.07 3.07
C ASP A 254 -21.66 17.15 4.24
N TYR A 255 -22.52 17.09 5.26
CA TYR A 255 -22.16 16.49 6.54
C TYR A 255 -23.03 15.29 6.92
N CYS A 256 -22.40 14.11 7.07
CA CYS A 256 -23.01 12.90 7.60
C CYS A 256 -22.21 12.39 8.81
N PRO A 257 -22.84 11.65 9.74
CA PRO A 257 -22.11 10.97 10.81
C PRO A 257 -20.99 10.05 10.27
N PRO A 258 -19.79 10.01 10.90
CA PRO A 258 -18.67 9.17 10.44
C PRO A 258 -19.01 7.68 10.25
N ALA A 259 -19.85 7.13 11.14
CA ALA A 259 -20.29 5.74 11.11
C ALA A 259 -21.32 5.44 10.01
N ASP A 260 -21.97 6.45 9.45
CA ASP A 260 -23.02 6.30 8.43
C ASP A 260 -22.47 6.58 7.02
N ARG A 261 -21.62 5.67 6.52
CA ARG A 261 -21.10 5.77 5.15
C ARG A 261 -22.20 5.61 4.08
N ALA A 262 -23.35 5.04 4.43
CA ALA A 262 -24.49 4.95 3.51
C ALA A 262 -25.10 6.34 3.26
N CYS A 263 -25.29 7.14 4.32
CA CYS A 263 -25.65 8.56 4.21
C CYS A 263 -24.68 9.32 3.31
N ALA A 264 -23.37 9.11 3.51
CA ALA A 264 -22.35 9.80 2.72
C ALA A 264 -22.42 9.45 1.22
N ARG A 265 -22.52 8.16 0.88
CA ARG A 265 -22.65 7.69 -0.51
C ARG A 265 -23.92 8.19 -1.20
N GLU A 266 -25.07 8.11 -0.52
CA GLU A 266 -26.33 8.58 -1.09
C GLU A 266 -26.33 10.10 -1.28
N THR A 267 -25.80 10.85 -0.32
CA THR A 267 -25.69 12.31 -0.42
C THR A 267 -24.73 12.71 -1.55
N ALA A 268 -23.57 12.05 -1.66
CA ALA A 268 -22.62 12.29 -2.74
C ALA A 268 -23.24 11.99 -4.13
N LYS A 269 -24.02 10.92 -4.24
CA LYS A 269 -24.77 10.57 -5.46
C LYS A 269 -25.78 11.67 -5.84
N ARG A 270 -26.53 12.19 -4.87
CA ARG A 270 -27.51 13.27 -5.09
C ARG A 270 -26.84 14.56 -5.55
N ILE A 271 -25.71 14.94 -4.94
CA ILE A 271 -24.92 16.11 -5.34
C ILE A 271 -24.38 15.93 -6.77
N LYS A 272 -23.79 14.78 -7.08
CA LYS A 272 -23.27 14.46 -8.41
C LYS A 272 -24.37 14.53 -9.49
N ALA A 273 -25.59 14.11 -9.15
CA ALA A 273 -26.74 14.20 -10.05
C ALA A 273 -27.16 15.66 -10.37
N GLN A 274 -26.73 16.65 -9.58
CA GLN A 274 -26.92 18.07 -9.86
C GLN A 274 -25.78 18.68 -10.70
N GLY A 275 -24.79 17.88 -11.13
CA GLY A 275 -23.63 18.38 -11.89
C GLY A 275 -22.56 19.05 -11.01
N LEU A 276 -22.60 18.85 -9.70
CA LEU A 276 -21.62 19.38 -8.75
C LEU A 276 -20.62 18.30 -8.32
N ILE A 277 -19.49 18.73 -7.76
CA ILE A 277 -18.49 17.83 -7.17
C ILE A 277 -18.85 17.59 -5.69
N PRO A 278 -19.18 16.35 -5.28
CA PRO A 278 -19.44 16.07 -3.87
C PRO A 278 -18.15 15.97 -3.05
N TYR A 279 -18.24 16.37 -1.78
CA TYR A 279 -17.39 15.87 -0.71
C TYR A 279 -18.21 15.75 0.58
N VAL A 280 -18.57 14.53 0.96
CA VAL A 280 -19.45 14.27 2.12
C VAL A 280 -18.65 13.63 3.26
N THR A 281 -18.63 14.28 4.42
CA THR A 281 -17.74 13.94 5.55
C THR A 281 -18.37 14.32 6.89
N ASP A 282 -17.62 14.25 7.99
CA ASP A 282 -18.05 14.71 9.32
C ASP A 282 -17.74 16.20 9.53
N PRO A 283 -18.43 16.89 10.45
CA PRO A 283 -18.27 18.33 10.64
C PRO A 283 -16.91 18.75 11.22
N ALA A 284 -16.14 17.83 11.80
CA ALA A 284 -14.76 18.11 12.22
C ALA A 284 -13.75 17.88 11.08
N LEU A 285 -14.20 17.42 9.91
CA LEU A 285 -13.38 17.09 8.75
C LEU A 285 -12.27 16.09 9.12
N SER A 286 -12.58 15.15 10.01
CA SER A 286 -11.62 14.21 10.58
C SER A 286 -11.68 12.81 9.95
N THR A 287 -12.62 12.61 9.04
CA THR A 287 -12.88 11.38 8.28
C THR A 287 -12.58 11.62 6.81
N ILE A 288 -11.99 10.62 6.13
CA ILE A 288 -11.91 10.64 4.67
C ILE A 288 -13.33 10.49 4.11
N GLY A 289 -13.83 11.57 3.53
CA GLY A 289 -15.17 11.68 3.00
C GLY A 289 -15.42 10.84 1.75
N VAL A 290 -16.68 10.78 1.33
CA VAL A 290 -17.08 10.26 0.01
C VAL A 290 -17.23 11.44 -0.93
N GLY A 291 -16.36 11.51 -1.94
CA GLY A 291 -16.36 12.61 -2.91
C GLY A 291 -16.67 12.14 -4.33
N ARG A 292 -16.03 12.78 -5.32
CA ARG A 292 -16.00 12.28 -6.71
C ARG A 292 -15.53 10.82 -6.75
N ILE A 293 -14.54 10.52 -5.91
CA ILE A 293 -14.01 9.18 -5.67
C ILE A 293 -14.38 8.71 -4.26
N GLU A 294 -14.34 7.39 -4.06
CA GLU A 294 -14.34 6.77 -2.74
C GLU A 294 -13.04 5.99 -2.55
N VAL A 295 -12.26 6.36 -1.53
CA VAL A 295 -11.02 5.64 -1.17
C VAL A 295 -11.38 4.36 -0.42
N LEU A 296 -10.76 3.25 -0.80
CA LEU A 296 -10.93 1.98 -0.10
C LEU A 296 -9.90 1.89 1.03
N PRO A 297 -10.31 1.53 2.26
CA PRO A 297 -9.38 1.30 3.34
C PRO A 297 -8.53 0.05 3.04
N ARG A 298 -7.22 0.15 3.25
CA ARG A 298 -6.26 -0.95 3.05
C ARG A 298 -5.55 -1.40 4.32
N LYS A 299 -5.88 -0.82 5.48
CA LYS A 299 -5.31 -1.24 6.76
C LYS A 299 -6.19 -2.28 7.45
N VAL A 300 -5.57 -3.28 8.07
CA VAL A 300 -6.22 -4.19 9.00
C VAL A 300 -5.46 -4.14 10.32
N LEU A 301 -6.18 -3.94 11.42
CA LEU A 301 -5.59 -4.01 12.74
C LEU A 301 -5.58 -5.46 13.22
N ILE A 302 -4.41 -5.98 13.58
CA ILE A 302 -4.29 -7.23 14.34
C ILE A 302 -4.16 -6.87 15.82
N LEU A 303 -5.20 -7.20 16.58
CA LEU A 303 -5.23 -7.06 18.03
C LEU A 303 -4.97 -8.43 18.66
N GLN A 304 -3.87 -8.57 19.39
CA GLN A 304 -3.42 -9.88 19.89
C GLN A 304 -2.91 -9.82 21.33
N ASP A 305 -2.96 -10.95 22.04
CA ASP A 305 -2.29 -11.07 23.34
C ASP A 305 -0.83 -11.46 23.15
N ARG A 306 0.07 -10.75 23.83
CA ARG A 306 1.48 -11.13 23.91
C ARG A 306 1.87 -11.43 25.35
N ALA A 307 2.50 -12.59 25.57
CA ALA A 307 3.09 -12.86 26.87
C ALA A 307 4.20 -11.84 27.17
N PRO A 308 4.33 -11.34 28.43
CA PRO A 308 5.35 -10.38 28.79
C PRO A 308 6.75 -10.81 28.35
N GLY A 309 7.49 -9.93 27.68
CA GLY A 309 8.85 -10.22 27.18
C GLY A 309 8.92 -10.99 25.86
N THR A 310 7.78 -11.33 25.23
CA THR A 310 7.74 -11.95 23.90
C THR A 310 7.90 -10.88 22.82
N ASP A 311 8.76 -11.11 21.84
CA ASP A 311 8.96 -10.20 20.70
C ASP A 311 7.76 -10.24 19.73
N ILE A 312 7.45 -9.10 19.12
CA ILE A 312 6.36 -8.99 18.14
C ILE A 312 6.64 -9.89 16.93
N ASP A 313 7.91 -10.06 16.56
CA ASP A 313 8.40 -10.90 15.46
C ASP A 313 7.93 -12.35 15.55
N THR A 314 7.73 -12.85 16.78
CA THR A 314 7.31 -14.24 17.04
C THR A 314 5.81 -14.39 17.31
N SER A 315 5.07 -13.27 17.32
CA SER A 315 3.63 -13.29 17.57
C SER A 315 2.86 -13.96 16.43
N GLU A 316 1.73 -14.58 16.78
CA GLU A 316 0.87 -15.33 15.88
C GLU A 316 0.24 -14.41 14.81
N GLY A 317 0.00 -13.15 15.14
CA GLY A 317 -0.39 -12.13 14.17
C GLY A 317 0.61 -11.97 13.04
N VAL A 318 1.90 -11.90 13.37
CA VAL A 318 2.98 -11.81 12.37
C VAL A 318 3.16 -13.14 11.64
N ARG A 319 3.20 -14.25 12.39
CA ARG A 319 3.50 -15.58 11.87
C ARG A 319 2.41 -16.12 10.94
N PHE A 320 1.13 -15.86 11.24
CA PHE A 320 0.01 -16.49 10.54
C PHE A 320 -0.89 -15.50 9.80
N LEU A 321 -1.20 -14.33 10.36
CA LEU A 321 -2.22 -13.44 9.79
C LEU A 321 -1.67 -12.42 8.80
N ALA A 322 -0.46 -11.92 9.01
CA ALA A 322 0.09 -10.86 8.20
C ALA A 322 0.28 -11.27 6.73
N MET A 323 0.76 -12.50 6.48
CA MET A 323 0.92 -13.04 5.13
C MET A 323 -0.39 -13.07 4.32
N PRO A 324 -1.49 -13.73 4.78
CA PRO A 324 -2.73 -13.77 4.01
C PRO A 324 -3.36 -12.39 3.83
N LEU A 325 -3.21 -11.48 4.79
CA LEU A 325 -3.65 -10.08 4.64
C LEU A 325 -2.83 -9.33 3.59
N ASN A 326 -1.50 -9.45 3.61
CA ASN A 326 -0.63 -8.86 2.59
C ASN A 326 -0.96 -9.40 1.20
N PHE A 327 -1.21 -10.72 1.08
CA PHE A 327 -1.64 -11.34 -0.17
C PHE A 327 -2.96 -10.75 -0.70
N LEU A 328 -3.92 -10.46 0.18
CA LEU A 328 -5.18 -9.81 -0.19
C LEU A 328 -5.04 -8.30 -0.45
N GLY A 329 -3.83 -7.75 -0.35
CA GLY A 329 -3.55 -6.35 -0.61
C GLY A 329 -3.72 -5.44 0.60
N TYR A 330 -3.69 -5.97 1.83
CA TYR A 330 -3.85 -5.16 3.05
C TYR A 330 -2.51 -4.97 3.79
N ASP A 331 -2.26 -3.74 4.22
CA ASP A 331 -1.23 -3.41 5.20
C ASP A 331 -1.75 -3.70 6.62
N VAL A 332 -0.83 -3.97 7.54
CA VAL A 332 -1.15 -4.47 8.87
C VAL A 332 -0.56 -3.58 9.94
N ASP A 333 -1.43 -3.14 10.86
CA ASP A 333 -1.03 -2.52 12.12
C ASP A 333 -1.22 -3.54 13.27
N TYR A 334 -0.38 -3.46 14.30
CA TYR A 334 -0.44 -4.37 15.46
C TYR A 334 -0.79 -3.61 16.74
N ALA A 335 -1.61 -4.22 17.59
CA ALA A 335 -1.87 -3.77 18.95
C ALA A 335 -1.86 -4.95 19.93
N ASP A 336 -1.39 -4.70 21.15
CA ASP A 336 -1.36 -5.68 22.24
C ASP A 336 -2.57 -5.51 23.16
N LEU A 337 -3.31 -6.59 23.39
CA LEU A 337 -4.47 -6.64 24.31
C LEU A 337 -4.10 -6.31 25.77
N ASN A 338 -2.83 -6.43 26.13
CA ASN A 338 -2.31 -6.08 27.45
C ASN A 338 -1.94 -4.60 27.59
N GLN A 339 -2.07 -3.80 26.52
CA GLN A 339 -1.86 -2.35 26.50
C GLN A 339 -3.21 -1.61 26.34
N PRO A 340 -3.25 -0.27 26.48
CA PRO A 340 -4.44 0.50 26.14
C PRO A 340 -4.88 0.24 24.68
N LEU A 341 -6.15 -0.09 24.50
CA LEU A 341 -6.71 -0.41 23.17
C LEU A 341 -6.71 0.84 22.27
N PRO A 342 -6.40 0.71 20.98
CA PRO A 342 -6.32 1.85 20.07
C PRO A 342 -7.70 2.49 19.86
N ALA A 343 -7.81 3.78 20.19
CA ALA A 343 -9.07 4.52 20.02
C ALA A 343 -9.39 4.83 18.55
N ASP A 344 -8.36 5.04 17.72
CA ASP A 344 -8.49 5.52 16.34
C ASP A 344 -8.45 4.39 15.32
N VAL A 345 -9.57 3.68 15.16
CA VAL A 345 -9.73 2.59 14.19
C VAL A 345 -11.04 2.77 13.39
N PRO A 346 -11.19 3.86 12.62
CA PRO A 346 -12.43 4.13 11.88
C PRO A 346 -12.49 3.38 10.53
N PRO A 347 -13.71 3.19 9.99
CA PRO A 347 -13.95 2.40 8.77
C PRO A 347 -13.48 3.08 7.47
N ASP A 348 -13.11 4.37 7.50
CA ASP A 348 -12.54 5.07 6.35
C ASP A 348 -11.04 4.75 6.16
N ARG A 349 -10.37 4.27 7.21
CA ARG A 349 -8.94 3.93 7.21
C ARG A 349 -8.68 2.45 7.37
N TYR A 350 -9.51 1.75 8.14
CA TYR A 350 -9.38 0.32 8.41
C TYR A 350 -10.48 -0.49 7.73
N ALA A 351 -10.09 -1.51 6.97
CA ALA A 351 -10.99 -2.47 6.35
C ALA A 351 -11.59 -3.46 7.36
N GLY A 352 -10.92 -3.64 8.50
CA GLY A 352 -11.40 -4.50 9.57
C GLY A 352 -10.36 -4.70 10.67
N VAL A 353 -10.73 -5.52 11.63
CA VAL A 353 -9.91 -5.92 12.79
C VAL A 353 -9.88 -7.44 12.86
N VAL A 354 -8.70 -8.00 13.09
CA VAL A 354 -8.57 -9.41 13.50
C VAL A 354 -8.15 -9.44 14.96
N VAL A 355 -8.96 -10.11 15.80
CA VAL A 355 -8.66 -10.32 17.22
C VAL A 355 -8.16 -11.75 17.38
N TRP A 356 -6.90 -11.91 17.76
CA TRP A 356 -6.27 -13.22 17.96
C TRP A 356 -5.93 -13.41 19.44
N VAL A 357 -6.54 -14.40 20.09
CA VAL A 357 -6.37 -14.65 21.53
C VAL A 357 -5.88 -16.07 21.76
N ASN A 358 -4.70 -16.23 22.36
CA ASN A 358 -4.10 -17.52 22.68
C ASN A 358 -4.28 -17.95 24.14
N SER A 359 -4.31 -16.97 25.05
CA SER A 359 -4.30 -17.22 26.49
C SER A 359 -5.66 -16.90 27.11
N GLY A 360 -6.18 -17.81 27.94
CA GLY A 360 -7.42 -17.60 28.70
C GLY A 360 -7.34 -16.41 29.67
N PRO A 361 -8.46 -16.11 30.36
CA PRO A 361 -9.24 -14.90 30.12
C PRO A 361 -8.40 -13.62 29.97
N VAL A 362 -8.73 -12.83 28.95
CA VAL A 362 -8.13 -11.52 28.69
C VAL A 362 -8.23 -10.63 29.93
N ARG A 363 -7.09 -10.11 30.40
CA ARG A 363 -6.99 -9.29 31.64
C ARG A 363 -7.96 -8.11 31.66
N GLN A 364 -8.19 -7.51 30.50
CA GLN A 364 -9.03 -6.32 30.32
C GLN A 364 -10.33 -6.64 29.57
N ALA A 365 -10.95 -7.81 29.83
CA ALA A 365 -12.14 -8.28 29.11
C ALA A 365 -13.28 -7.24 29.02
N ALA A 366 -13.52 -6.45 30.07
CA ALA A 366 -14.54 -5.39 30.05
C ALA A 366 -14.19 -4.26 29.07
N ALA A 367 -12.92 -3.82 29.05
CA ALA A 367 -12.45 -2.82 28.11
C ALA A 367 -12.52 -3.33 26.67
N LEU A 368 -12.11 -4.59 26.43
CA LEU A 368 -12.23 -5.23 25.14
C LEU A 368 -13.69 -5.34 24.68
N THR A 369 -14.60 -5.74 25.58
CA THR A 369 -16.04 -5.84 25.29
C THR A 369 -16.62 -4.49 24.87
N SER A 370 -16.29 -3.41 25.60
CA SER A 370 -16.73 -2.06 25.26
C SER A 370 -16.14 -1.58 23.93
N TRP A 371 -14.87 -1.87 23.68
CA TRP A 371 -14.18 -1.51 22.46
C TRP A 371 -14.75 -2.23 21.25
N VAL A 372 -14.96 -3.55 21.32
CA VAL A 372 -15.59 -4.36 20.27
C VAL A 372 -16.99 -3.84 19.97
N ARG A 373 -17.81 -3.57 20.98
CA ARG A 373 -19.15 -2.98 20.80
C ARG A 373 -19.09 -1.68 20.01
N GLN A 374 -18.17 -0.78 20.38
CA GLN A 374 -18.02 0.50 19.70
C GLN A 374 -17.57 0.32 18.25
N ARG A 375 -16.59 -0.56 17.98
CA ARG A 375 -16.11 -0.82 16.62
C ARG A 375 -17.18 -1.41 15.71
N ILE A 376 -17.98 -2.35 16.22
CA ILE A 376 -19.13 -2.90 15.48
C ILE A 376 -20.17 -1.81 15.19
N HIS A 377 -20.47 -0.96 16.18
CA HIS A 377 -21.37 0.19 16.00
C HIS A 377 -20.84 1.17 14.95
N ASP A 378 -19.53 1.42 14.93
CA ASP A 378 -18.86 2.29 13.96
C ASP A 378 -18.78 1.66 12.54
N GLY A 379 -19.26 0.42 12.36
CA GLY A 379 -19.28 -0.28 11.08
C GLY A 379 -18.00 -1.06 10.74
N VAL A 380 -17.07 -1.19 11.68
CA VAL A 380 -15.82 -1.94 11.49
C VAL A 380 -16.09 -3.44 11.65
N ARG A 381 -15.68 -4.23 10.64
CA ARG A 381 -15.80 -5.69 10.67
C ARG A 381 -14.74 -6.32 11.57
N ILE A 382 -15.11 -7.35 12.32
CA ILE A 382 -14.21 -8.03 13.27
C ILE A 382 -14.17 -9.53 12.99
N ALA A 383 -12.96 -10.07 12.84
CA ALA A 383 -12.70 -11.51 12.78
C ALA A 383 -12.05 -11.98 14.09
N PHE A 384 -12.71 -12.85 14.85
CA PHE A 384 -12.12 -13.49 16.02
C PHE A 384 -11.46 -14.81 15.65
N MET A 385 -10.23 -15.02 16.11
CA MET A 385 -9.47 -16.23 15.82
C MET A 385 -8.92 -16.83 17.11
N ASN A 386 -9.04 -18.16 17.19
CA ASN A 386 -8.67 -19.00 18.32
C ASN A 386 -9.63 -18.86 19.52
N GLU A 387 -9.77 -17.68 20.11
CA GLU A 387 -10.79 -17.41 21.13
C GLU A 387 -11.47 -16.05 20.89
N LEU A 388 -12.68 -15.88 21.43
CA LEU A 388 -13.34 -14.57 21.39
C LEU A 388 -12.65 -13.55 22.30
N GLY A 389 -12.02 -14.01 23.39
CA GLY A 389 -11.47 -13.12 24.43
C GLY A 389 -12.52 -12.36 25.25
N LEU A 390 -13.81 -12.69 25.05
CA LEU A 390 -14.97 -12.07 25.68
C LEU A 390 -15.71 -13.09 26.57
N PRO A 391 -16.39 -12.66 27.65
CA PRO A 391 -17.20 -13.57 28.45
C PRO A 391 -18.37 -14.13 27.61
N ALA A 392 -18.60 -15.44 27.67
CA ALA A 392 -19.70 -16.11 26.97
C ALA A 392 -21.01 -15.99 27.77
N ASP A 393 -21.45 -14.76 28.06
CA ASP A 393 -22.71 -14.47 28.76
C ASP A 393 -23.79 -13.92 27.81
N GLY A 394 -25.00 -13.73 28.35
CA GLY A 394 -26.15 -13.21 27.59
C GLY A 394 -25.89 -11.83 26.97
N SER A 395 -25.16 -10.95 27.66
CA SER A 395 -24.92 -9.59 27.17
C SER A 395 -24.00 -9.57 25.94
N VAL A 396 -22.94 -10.38 25.96
CA VAL A 396 -22.01 -10.50 24.83
C VAL A 396 -22.66 -11.26 23.67
N THR A 397 -23.38 -12.34 23.96
CA THR A 397 -24.05 -13.11 22.90
C THR A 397 -25.13 -12.28 22.21
N ASP A 398 -25.93 -11.50 22.95
CA ASP A 398 -26.90 -10.55 22.37
C ASP A 398 -26.20 -9.48 21.52
N MET A 399 -25.11 -8.89 22.04
CA MET A 399 -24.30 -7.91 21.29
C MET A 399 -23.80 -8.47 19.95
N LEU A 400 -23.36 -9.72 19.95
CA LEU A 400 -22.86 -10.42 18.77
C LEU A 400 -23.97 -11.14 17.98
N SER A 401 -25.25 -10.98 18.34
CA SER A 401 -26.36 -11.71 17.70
C SER A 401 -26.14 -13.24 17.64
N LEU A 402 -25.51 -13.79 18.68
CA LEU A 402 -25.26 -15.22 18.88
C LEU A 402 -26.28 -15.79 19.87
N GLN A 403 -26.46 -17.11 19.83
CA GLN A 403 -27.37 -17.83 20.72
C GLN A 403 -26.58 -18.63 21.73
N LEU A 404 -26.89 -18.47 23.02
CA LEU A 404 -26.34 -19.33 24.06
C LEU A 404 -27.01 -20.70 24.04
N VAL A 405 -26.22 -21.76 23.98
CA VAL A 405 -26.68 -23.15 23.99
C VAL A 405 -26.66 -23.67 25.42
N ARG A 406 -27.76 -24.29 25.86
CA ARG A 406 -27.81 -24.93 27.19
C ARG A 406 -27.03 -26.25 27.17
N GLY A 407 -26.23 -26.47 28.20
CA GLY A 407 -25.46 -27.70 28.39
C GLY A 407 -23.97 -27.53 28.10
N HIS A 408 -23.26 -28.65 28.05
CA HIS A 408 -21.83 -28.72 27.75
C HIS A 408 -21.52 -30.07 27.06
N ALA A 409 -20.36 -30.16 26.42
CA ALA A 409 -19.92 -31.41 25.79
C ALA A 409 -19.58 -32.47 26.84
N THR A 410 -20.40 -33.51 26.94
CA THR A 410 -20.22 -34.64 27.88
C THR A 410 -19.50 -35.84 27.27
N GLY A 411 -19.48 -35.96 25.94
CA GLY A 411 -18.88 -37.06 25.19
C GLY A 411 -17.98 -36.59 24.04
N PRO A 412 -17.59 -37.52 23.14
CA PRO A 412 -16.88 -37.19 21.92
C PRO A 412 -17.68 -36.22 21.04
N LEU A 413 -16.99 -35.30 20.38
CA LEU A 413 -17.60 -34.40 19.42
C LEU A 413 -17.64 -35.03 18.03
N SER A 414 -18.74 -34.83 17.31
CA SER A 414 -18.91 -35.19 15.90
C SER A 414 -19.23 -33.96 15.07
N VAL A 415 -18.74 -33.93 13.83
CA VAL A 415 -19.06 -32.87 12.86
C VAL A 415 -20.48 -33.07 12.35
N VAL A 416 -21.32 -32.05 12.51
CA VAL A 416 -22.69 -32.00 11.98
C VAL A 416 -22.69 -31.42 10.58
N SER A 417 -21.99 -30.30 10.39
CA SER A 417 -21.81 -29.65 9.10
C SER A 417 -20.49 -28.89 9.06
N GLN A 418 -19.89 -28.79 7.88
CA GLN A 418 -18.70 -27.99 7.63
C GLN A 418 -18.78 -27.31 6.26
N ASP A 419 -18.35 -26.05 6.17
CA ASP A 419 -18.18 -25.31 4.91
C ASP A 419 -16.93 -25.81 4.18
N ARG A 420 -16.89 -25.61 2.86
CA ARG A 420 -15.77 -26.02 2.00
C ARG A 420 -14.42 -25.41 2.37
N ILE A 421 -14.41 -24.32 3.15
CA ILE A 421 -13.17 -23.67 3.60
C ILE A 421 -12.60 -24.28 4.88
N VAL A 422 -13.32 -25.21 5.53
CA VAL A 422 -12.86 -25.94 6.72
C VAL A 422 -12.33 -27.29 6.29
N GLY A 423 -11.21 -27.72 6.87
CA GLY A 423 -10.47 -28.90 6.44
C GLY A 423 -9.39 -28.63 5.39
N PHE A 424 -8.83 -27.41 5.36
CA PHE A 424 -7.97 -26.93 4.27
C PHE A 424 -6.66 -27.74 4.12
N GLU A 425 -5.75 -27.68 5.10
CA GLU A 425 -4.51 -28.47 5.06
C GLU A 425 -4.61 -29.74 5.91
N MET A 426 -5.58 -29.78 6.83
CA MET A 426 -5.91 -30.96 7.61
C MET A 426 -7.38 -30.92 8.04
N ALA A 427 -7.98 -32.11 8.19
CA ALA A 427 -9.33 -32.24 8.73
C ALA A 427 -9.42 -31.65 10.15
N PRO A 428 -10.56 -31.01 10.51
CA PRO A 428 -10.76 -30.52 11.86
C PRO A 428 -10.65 -31.67 12.86
N ARG A 429 -10.02 -31.41 14.01
CA ARG A 429 -9.89 -32.35 15.12
C ARG A 429 -10.73 -31.88 16.30
N PRO A 430 -11.97 -32.36 16.45
CA PRO A 430 -12.84 -31.91 17.51
C PRO A 430 -12.26 -32.16 18.91
N ASP A 431 -12.13 -31.10 19.72
CA ASP A 431 -11.74 -31.18 21.13
C ASP A 431 -12.88 -30.69 22.02
N ARG A 432 -13.43 -31.57 22.85
CA ARG A 432 -14.51 -31.25 23.78
C ARG A 432 -14.14 -30.17 24.80
N ARG A 433 -12.85 -30.00 25.12
CA ARG A 433 -12.36 -28.98 26.06
C ARG A 433 -12.42 -27.57 25.48
N ALA A 434 -12.42 -27.46 24.15
CA ALA A 434 -12.52 -26.20 23.42
C ALA A 434 -13.97 -25.86 23.03
N ALA A 435 -14.95 -26.67 23.45
CA ALA A 435 -16.34 -26.45 23.10
C ALA A 435 -16.91 -25.21 23.79
N GLN A 436 -17.34 -24.21 23.00
CA GLN A 436 -17.99 -23.01 23.49
C GLN A 436 -19.51 -23.12 23.29
N PRO A 437 -20.35 -22.75 24.27
CA PRO A 437 -21.80 -22.94 24.23
C PRO A 437 -22.50 -21.86 23.38
N ILE A 438 -22.04 -21.63 22.15
CA ILE A 438 -22.58 -20.60 21.26
C ILE A 438 -23.00 -21.19 19.91
N ARG A 439 -24.08 -20.64 19.35
CA ARG A 439 -24.52 -20.88 17.96
C ARG A 439 -24.74 -19.58 17.24
N VAL A 440 -24.56 -19.63 15.93
CA VAL A 440 -24.93 -18.49 15.08
C VAL A 440 -26.46 -18.45 14.91
N GLY A 441 -27.03 -17.25 14.99
CA GLY A 441 -28.45 -17.03 14.71
C GLY A 441 -28.80 -17.22 13.23
N ALA A 442 -30.09 -17.12 12.89
CA ALA A 442 -30.60 -17.36 11.54
C ALA A 442 -30.04 -16.42 10.45
N SER A 443 -29.51 -15.25 10.83
CA SER A 443 -28.90 -14.26 9.94
C SER A 443 -27.41 -14.49 9.67
N GLY A 444 -26.79 -15.47 10.32
CA GLY A 444 -25.38 -15.84 10.09
C GLY A 444 -25.23 -17.24 9.51
N GLN A 445 -24.03 -17.52 9.03
CA GLN A 445 -23.67 -18.78 8.38
C GLN A 445 -22.73 -19.57 9.28
N SER A 446 -23.13 -20.77 9.70
CA SER A 446 -22.22 -21.71 10.36
C SER A 446 -21.21 -22.23 9.34
N LEU A 447 -19.92 -22.14 9.67
CA LEU A 447 -18.82 -22.72 8.90
C LEU A 447 -18.39 -24.07 9.46
N LEU A 448 -18.51 -24.29 10.77
CA LEU A 448 -18.25 -25.58 11.40
C LEU A 448 -19.19 -25.77 12.59
N ARG A 449 -20.01 -26.81 12.52
CA ARG A 449 -21.00 -27.18 13.52
C ARG A 449 -20.67 -28.53 14.11
N LEU A 450 -20.63 -28.61 15.42
CA LEU A 450 -20.24 -29.80 16.18
C LEU A 450 -21.32 -30.18 17.18
N LYS A 451 -21.43 -31.48 17.49
CA LYS A 451 -22.33 -31.98 18.53
C LYS A 451 -21.70 -33.01 19.45
N SER A 452 -22.14 -33.02 20.71
CA SER A 452 -21.95 -34.08 21.70
C SER A 452 -23.30 -34.37 22.37
N GLY A 453 -23.95 -35.48 22.01
CA GLY A 453 -25.35 -35.72 22.40
C GLY A 453 -26.26 -34.63 21.81
N ASP A 454 -27.10 -34.02 22.66
CA ASP A 454 -27.99 -32.91 22.28
C ASP A 454 -27.31 -31.52 22.34
N PHE A 455 -26.07 -31.45 22.84
CA PHE A 455 -25.31 -30.22 22.87
C PHE A 455 -24.67 -29.97 21.50
N GLU A 456 -25.21 -29.02 20.75
CA GLU A 456 -24.76 -28.63 19.41
C GLU A 456 -24.33 -27.17 19.41
N PHE A 457 -23.14 -26.87 18.87
CA PHE A 457 -22.57 -25.53 18.85
C PHE A 457 -21.84 -25.24 17.55
N ASP A 458 -21.64 -23.95 17.24
CA ASP A 458 -20.93 -23.49 16.06
C ASP A 458 -19.52 -23.04 16.44
N ALA A 459 -18.52 -23.79 16.02
CA ALA A 459 -17.10 -23.53 16.28
C ALA A 459 -16.48 -22.50 15.33
N ALA A 460 -17.11 -22.27 14.18
CA ALA A 460 -16.77 -21.20 13.26
C ALA A 460 -18.02 -20.68 12.54
N ALA A 461 -18.11 -19.37 12.30
CA ALA A 461 -19.23 -18.77 11.61
C ALA A 461 -18.90 -17.41 10.97
N ILE A 462 -19.72 -16.99 10.01
CA ILE A 462 -19.79 -15.63 9.45
C ILE A 462 -21.10 -14.98 9.92
N THR A 463 -21.03 -13.71 10.31
CA THR A 463 -22.13 -12.92 10.86
C THR A 463 -22.21 -11.54 10.18
N ALA A 464 -23.21 -10.74 10.53
CA ALA A 464 -23.34 -9.38 10.01
C ALA A 464 -22.26 -8.43 10.53
N TRP A 465 -21.63 -8.67 11.68
CA TRP A 465 -20.55 -7.84 12.24
C TRP A 465 -19.15 -8.37 11.88
N GLY A 466 -19.05 -9.61 11.40
CA GLY A 466 -17.83 -10.16 10.87
C GLY A 466 -17.81 -11.69 10.93
N GLY A 467 -16.88 -12.28 11.68
CA GLY A 467 -16.83 -13.74 11.79
C GLY A 467 -15.95 -14.24 12.94
N TYR A 468 -16.02 -15.53 13.20
CA TYR A 468 -15.15 -16.16 14.18
C TYR A 468 -14.76 -17.58 13.78
N VAL A 469 -13.59 -18.03 14.23
CA VAL A 469 -13.12 -19.42 14.18
C VAL A 469 -12.37 -19.74 15.46
N LEU A 470 -12.90 -20.70 16.22
CA LEU A 470 -12.38 -21.05 17.54
C LEU A 470 -11.29 -22.13 17.48
N ASN A 471 -10.52 -22.24 18.56
CA ASN A 471 -9.54 -23.29 18.79
C ASN A 471 -10.22 -24.68 18.72
N PRO A 472 -9.60 -25.72 18.14
CA PRO A 472 -8.36 -25.74 17.35
C PRO A 472 -8.59 -25.69 15.84
N TYR A 473 -9.61 -24.96 15.38
CA TYR A 473 -10.10 -24.98 14.01
C TYR A 473 -9.59 -23.82 13.14
N ALA A 474 -8.79 -22.92 13.70
CA ALA A 474 -8.06 -21.88 12.95
C ALA A 474 -6.74 -22.45 12.42
N VAL A 475 -5.73 -22.49 13.30
CA VAL A 475 -4.42 -23.12 13.08
C VAL A 475 -4.24 -24.21 14.13
N PHE A 476 -3.85 -25.39 13.69
CA PHE A 476 -3.55 -26.53 14.56
C PHE A 476 -2.03 -26.68 14.71
N SER A 477 -1.55 -26.79 15.96
CA SER A 477 -0.13 -27.01 16.26
C SER A 477 0.20 -28.51 16.36
N LEU A 478 1.20 -28.96 15.61
CA LEU A 478 1.78 -30.30 15.62
C LEU A 478 3.08 -30.28 16.42
N GLY A 479 2.96 -30.07 17.73
CA GLY A 479 4.10 -29.80 18.63
C GLY A 479 5.21 -30.87 18.63
N THR A 480 4.92 -32.13 18.28
CA THR A 480 5.95 -33.19 18.23
C THR A 480 6.95 -33.04 17.09
N ILE A 481 6.63 -32.24 16.07
CA ILE A 481 7.48 -31.98 14.91
C ILE A 481 7.61 -30.47 14.63
N GLU A 482 7.21 -29.63 15.59
CA GLU A 482 7.31 -28.17 15.54
C GLU A 482 6.65 -27.50 14.31
N GLN A 483 5.62 -28.13 13.76
CA GLN A 483 4.88 -27.62 12.59
C GLN A 483 3.49 -27.12 12.97
N SER A 484 2.92 -26.27 12.12
CA SER A 484 1.51 -25.84 12.21
C SER A 484 0.77 -26.14 10.91
N ARG A 485 -0.56 -26.21 10.98
CA ARG A 485 -1.44 -26.39 9.81
C ARG A 485 -2.68 -25.52 9.90
N TRP A 486 -3.06 -24.91 8.79
CA TRP A 486 -4.35 -24.25 8.64
C TRP A 486 -5.47 -25.29 8.57
N VAL A 487 -6.39 -25.23 9.52
CA VAL A 487 -7.63 -26.01 9.47
C VAL A 487 -8.68 -25.27 8.65
N ILE A 488 -8.74 -23.94 8.78
CA ILE A 488 -9.57 -23.07 7.95
C ILE A 488 -8.72 -22.41 6.86
N GLN A 489 -9.24 -22.28 5.63
CA GLN A 489 -8.56 -21.58 4.54
C GLN A 489 -8.51 -20.08 4.88
N PRO A 490 -7.32 -19.49 5.11
CA PRO A 490 -7.22 -18.17 5.75
C PRO A 490 -7.67 -17.03 4.85
N LEU A 491 -7.36 -17.07 3.55
CA LEU A 491 -7.71 -16.01 2.60
C LEU A 491 -9.23 -15.84 2.50
N GLU A 492 -9.94 -16.94 2.36
CA GLU A 492 -11.38 -16.94 2.17
C GLU A 492 -12.13 -16.67 3.47
N PHE A 493 -11.62 -17.14 4.62
CA PHE A 493 -12.18 -16.76 5.92
C PHE A 493 -12.04 -15.25 6.15
N LEU A 494 -10.83 -14.69 5.98
CA LEU A 494 -10.60 -13.25 6.17
C LEU A 494 -11.42 -12.41 5.20
N ARG A 495 -11.50 -12.80 3.91
CA ARG A 495 -12.34 -12.11 2.92
C ARG A 495 -13.82 -12.08 3.32
N ARG A 496 -14.38 -13.21 3.78
CA ARG A 496 -15.78 -13.29 4.22
C ARG A 496 -16.02 -12.57 5.55
N ALA A 497 -15.17 -12.80 6.55
CA ALA A 497 -15.33 -12.26 7.91
C ALA A 497 -15.13 -10.75 7.96
N LEU A 498 -14.21 -10.20 7.15
CA LEU A 498 -14.00 -8.75 7.08
C LEU A 498 -14.78 -8.09 5.93
N ALA A 499 -15.56 -8.85 5.17
CA ALA A 499 -16.29 -8.38 3.99
C ALA A 499 -15.41 -7.61 2.99
N LEU A 500 -14.20 -8.14 2.73
CA LEU A 500 -13.21 -7.50 1.86
C LEU A 500 -13.70 -7.53 0.40
N PRO A 501 -13.76 -6.37 -0.29
CA PRO A 501 -14.23 -6.31 -1.67
C PRO A 501 -13.17 -6.81 -2.66
N ASP A 502 -13.62 -7.18 -3.86
CA ASP A 502 -12.70 -7.35 -4.99
C ASP A 502 -12.15 -5.98 -5.40
N MET A 503 -10.81 -5.84 -5.39
CA MET A 503 -10.10 -4.63 -5.77
C MET A 503 -8.76 -4.98 -6.46
N PRO A 504 -8.15 -4.05 -7.21
CA PRO A 504 -6.76 -4.21 -7.65
C PRO A 504 -5.84 -4.34 -6.43
N ILE A 505 -5.06 -5.42 -6.38
CA ILE A 505 -4.17 -5.76 -5.29
C ILE A 505 -2.74 -5.37 -5.68
N PRO A 506 -2.08 -4.42 -4.99
CA PRO A 506 -0.69 -4.12 -5.29
C PRO A 506 0.20 -5.35 -5.07
N ASP A 507 1.04 -5.70 -6.05
CA ASP A 507 1.72 -7.01 -6.07
C ASP A 507 3.24 -6.87 -6.09
N VAL A 508 3.90 -7.28 -5.01
CA VAL A 508 5.37 -7.18 -4.87
C VAL A 508 6.12 -8.39 -5.43
N THR A 509 5.44 -9.32 -6.10
CA THR A 509 6.03 -10.58 -6.57
C THR A 509 6.37 -10.54 -8.06
N THR A 510 5.77 -9.63 -8.79
CA THR A 510 5.76 -9.59 -10.26
C THR A 510 5.94 -8.14 -10.73
N GLU A 511 6.57 -7.96 -11.89
CA GLU A 511 6.48 -6.73 -12.65
C GLU A 511 6.54 -7.04 -14.15
N ASN A 512 5.69 -6.36 -14.92
CA ASN A 512 5.53 -6.56 -16.36
C ASN A 512 5.34 -8.04 -16.71
N GLY A 513 4.55 -8.75 -15.91
CA GLY A 513 4.17 -10.14 -16.14
C GLY A 513 5.25 -11.18 -15.80
N ARG A 514 6.41 -10.75 -15.28
CA ARG A 514 7.51 -11.64 -14.89
C ARG A 514 7.73 -11.63 -13.39
N ARG A 515 8.03 -12.80 -12.82
CA ARG A 515 8.30 -12.93 -11.38
C ARG A 515 9.59 -12.17 -11.06
N LEU A 516 9.59 -11.35 -10.02
CA LEU A 516 10.82 -10.70 -9.60
C LEU A 516 11.82 -11.75 -9.12
N MET A 517 13.09 -11.53 -9.42
CA MET A 517 14.20 -12.35 -8.93
C MET A 517 15.24 -11.44 -8.29
N MET A 518 15.68 -11.76 -7.09
CA MET A 518 16.76 -11.05 -6.41
C MET A 518 17.76 -12.01 -5.80
N VAL A 519 18.98 -11.52 -5.58
CA VAL A 519 20.04 -12.23 -4.89
C VAL A 519 20.57 -11.33 -3.79
N HIS A 520 20.65 -11.85 -2.56
CA HIS A 520 21.38 -11.17 -1.50
C HIS A 520 22.22 -12.14 -0.68
N VAL A 521 23.42 -11.71 -0.31
CA VAL A 521 24.40 -12.55 0.38
C VAL A 521 24.85 -11.87 1.66
N ASP A 522 24.61 -12.53 2.79
CA ASP A 522 25.03 -12.08 4.11
C ASP A 522 26.51 -12.37 4.34
N GLY A 523 27.14 -11.53 5.16
CA GLY A 523 28.60 -11.49 5.31
C GLY A 523 29.22 -12.70 6.02
N ASP A 524 28.44 -13.62 6.57
CA ASP A 524 28.89 -14.68 7.47
C ASP A 524 29.91 -15.62 6.84
N GLY A 525 31.04 -15.76 7.52
CA GLY A 525 32.08 -16.72 7.15
C GLY A 525 32.86 -16.28 5.92
N PHE A 526 32.97 -14.97 5.68
CA PHE A 526 33.79 -14.41 4.61
C PHE A 526 35.28 -14.80 4.76
N ALA A 527 35.74 -14.92 6.00
CA ALA A 527 37.10 -15.33 6.35
C ALA A 527 37.30 -16.85 6.40
N SER A 528 36.24 -17.65 6.17
CA SER A 528 36.33 -19.12 6.20
C SER A 528 37.12 -19.65 5.01
N ARG A 529 37.89 -20.72 5.24
CA ARG A 529 38.71 -21.36 4.21
C ARG A 529 37.89 -22.33 3.36
N ALA A 530 38.21 -22.41 2.08
CA ALA A 530 37.67 -23.47 1.22
C ALA A 530 38.26 -24.83 1.61
N GLU A 531 37.42 -25.87 1.63
CA GLU A 531 37.83 -27.24 1.98
C GLU A 531 38.10 -28.10 0.74
N PHE A 532 38.35 -27.45 -0.40
CA PHE A 532 38.65 -28.10 -1.68
C PHE A 532 39.69 -27.27 -2.45
N PRO A 533 40.41 -27.87 -3.43
CA PRO A 533 41.45 -27.17 -4.18
C PRO A 533 40.91 -25.95 -4.93
N GLY A 534 41.67 -24.84 -4.93
CA GLY A 534 41.28 -23.61 -5.62
C GLY A 534 41.56 -22.35 -4.78
N PRO A 535 40.68 -21.34 -4.85
CA PRO A 535 40.76 -20.15 -4.01
C PRO A 535 40.78 -20.48 -2.51
N GLU A 536 41.52 -19.70 -1.73
CA GLU A 536 41.77 -19.99 -0.31
C GLU A 536 40.55 -19.70 0.57
N TYR A 537 39.80 -18.63 0.28
CA TYR A 537 38.71 -18.13 1.10
C TYR A 537 37.36 -18.26 0.40
N SER A 538 36.32 -18.50 1.19
CA SER A 538 34.94 -18.69 0.75
C SER A 538 34.42 -17.54 -0.13
N GLY A 539 34.68 -16.28 0.25
CA GLY A 539 34.30 -15.10 -0.54
C GLY A 539 34.98 -15.05 -1.91
N GLU A 540 36.23 -15.53 -2.02
CA GLU A 540 36.92 -15.62 -3.31
C GLU A 540 36.40 -16.77 -4.18
N VAL A 541 36.03 -17.90 -3.56
CA VAL A 541 35.34 -19.00 -4.24
C VAL A 541 34.03 -18.51 -4.85
N LEU A 542 33.15 -17.88 -4.05
CA LEU A 542 31.84 -17.42 -4.53
C LEU A 542 31.96 -16.37 -5.63
N MET A 543 32.93 -15.46 -5.51
CA MET A 543 33.22 -14.48 -6.56
C MET A 543 33.50 -15.14 -7.90
N LYS A 544 34.41 -16.13 -7.93
CA LYS A 544 34.83 -16.80 -9.17
C LYS A 544 33.80 -17.79 -9.70
N GLU A 545 33.20 -18.59 -8.81
CA GLU A 545 32.37 -19.72 -9.18
C GLU A 545 30.89 -19.35 -9.40
N VAL A 546 30.44 -18.24 -8.82
CA VAL A 546 29.03 -17.80 -8.84
C VAL A 546 28.91 -16.42 -9.45
N TRP A 547 29.45 -15.37 -8.82
CA TRP A 547 29.11 -14.00 -9.20
C TRP A 547 29.67 -13.59 -10.57
N GLU A 548 30.92 -13.92 -10.88
CA GLU A 548 31.55 -13.69 -12.19
C GLU A 548 30.89 -14.52 -13.32
N ARG A 549 30.27 -15.66 -12.96
CA ARG A 549 29.61 -16.56 -13.90
C ARG A 549 28.21 -16.09 -14.31
N TYR A 550 27.40 -15.64 -13.36
CA TYR A 550 25.99 -15.32 -13.62
C TYR A 550 25.76 -13.86 -14.02
N GLY A 551 26.49 -12.91 -13.43
CA GLY A 551 26.42 -11.50 -13.84
C GLY A 551 25.04 -10.84 -13.73
N ILE A 552 24.31 -11.10 -12.65
CA ILE A 552 22.96 -10.55 -12.38
C ILE A 552 22.97 -9.60 -11.18
N PRO A 553 21.99 -8.67 -11.05
CA PRO A 553 21.84 -7.83 -9.87
C PRO A 553 21.97 -8.63 -8.57
N THR A 554 22.97 -8.28 -7.76
CA THR A 554 23.31 -9.00 -6.54
C THR A 554 23.67 -8.02 -5.44
N THR A 555 23.11 -8.19 -4.25
CA THR A 555 23.42 -7.36 -3.08
C THR A 555 24.33 -8.15 -2.13
N LEU A 556 25.55 -7.66 -1.90
CA LEU A 556 26.57 -8.35 -1.09
C LEU A 556 26.92 -7.52 0.15
N SER A 557 27.14 -8.17 1.28
CA SER A 557 27.65 -7.52 2.49
C SER A 557 28.89 -8.21 3.06
N VAL A 558 29.47 -7.59 4.10
CA VAL A 558 30.51 -8.17 4.94
C VAL A 558 30.20 -7.85 6.40
N ILE A 559 30.65 -8.72 7.30
CA ILE A 559 30.78 -8.39 8.72
C ILE A 559 32.09 -7.64 8.90
N GLU A 560 32.06 -6.37 9.31
CA GLU A 560 33.30 -5.59 9.43
C GLU A 560 34.28 -6.26 10.41
N GLY A 561 33.79 -6.83 11.52
CA GLY A 561 34.61 -7.53 12.52
C GLY A 561 35.33 -8.78 12.01
N GLU A 562 34.94 -9.35 10.87
CA GLU A 562 35.68 -10.47 10.27
C GLU A 562 36.78 -9.98 9.30
N VAL A 563 36.54 -8.88 8.60
CA VAL A 563 37.43 -8.40 7.53
C VAL A 563 38.40 -7.31 7.99
N GLY A 564 37.96 -6.45 8.92
CA GLY A 564 38.63 -5.22 9.29
C GLY A 564 39.78 -5.40 10.30
N PRO A 565 40.71 -4.43 10.35
CA PRO A 565 41.89 -4.53 11.20
C PRO A 565 41.60 -4.40 12.70
N SER A 566 40.42 -3.92 13.09
CA SER A 566 39.97 -3.88 14.49
C SER A 566 39.16 -5.13 14.88
N GLY A 567 39.02 -6.09 13.97
CA GLY A 567 38.19 -7.29 14.12
C GLY A 567 38.94 -8.51 14.68
N LEU A 568 38.39 -9.69 14.43
CA LEU A 568 38.90 -10.98 14.89
C LEU A 568 40.22 -11.40 14.23
N TYR A 569 40.42 -11.01 12.96
CA TYR A 569 41.51 -11.52 12.13
C TYR A 569 42.40 -10.42 11.53
N PRO A 570 43.03 -9.55 12.34
CA PRO A 570 43.81 -8.41 11.85
C PRO A 570 44.98 -8.81 10.94
N LYS A 571 45.54 -10.00 11.12
CA LYS A 571 46.61 -10.54 10.25
C LYS A 571 46.11 -10.93 8.86
N LEU A 572 44.82 -11.25 8.71
CA LEU A 572 44.21 -11.63 7.44
C LEU A 572 43.63 -10.42 6.68
N THR A 573 43.39 -9.30 7.38
CA THR A 573 42.80 -8.07 6.83
C THR A 573 43.38 -7.64 5.47
N PRO A 574 44.72 -7.58 5.24
CA PRO A 574 45.23 -7.17 3.92
C PRO A 574 44.72 -8.06 2.77
N ARG A 575 44.54 -9.36 3.02
CA ARG A 575 44.01 -10.31 2.05
C ARG A 575 42.49 -10.21 1.93
N LEU A 576 41.76 -10.18 3.05
CA LEU A 576 40.30 -10.15 3.07
C LEU A 576 39.75 -8.85 2.48
N GLU A 577 40.30 -7.69 2.85
CA GLU A 577 39.88 -6.41 2.25
C GLU A 577 40.18 -6.36 0.74
N ALA A 578 41.27 -6.98 0.28
CA ALA A 578 41.59 -7.05 -1.14
C ALA A 578 40.57 -7.90 -1.92
N ILE A 579 40.06 -8.97 -1.34
CA ILE A 579 38.97 -9.77 -1.92
C ILE A 579 37.67 -8.95 -1.90
N ALA A 580 37.32 -8.33 -0.77
CA ALA A 580 36.10 -7.53 -0.63
C ALA A 580 36.05 -6.35 -1.61
N ARG A 581 37.18 -5.64 -1.82
CA ARG A 581 37.26 -4.57 -2.84
C ARG A 581 37.00 -5.08 -4.26
N LYS A 582 37.52 -6.26 -4.62
CA LYS A 582 37.25 -6.87 -5.94
C LYS A 582 35.79 -7.27 -6.09
N MET A 583 35.23 -7.89 -5.06
CA MET A 583 33.81 -8.25 -4.98
C MET A 583 32.90 -7.03 -5.16
N PHE A 584 33.13 -5.95 -4.41
CA PHE A 584 32.32 -4.72 -4.51
C PHE A 584 32.55 -3.92 -5.81
N ALA A 585 33.69 -4.11 -6.48
CA ALA A 585 33.96 -3.50 -7.78
C ALA A 585 33.16 -4.14 -8.93
N LEU A 586 32.60 -5.34 -8.78
CA LEU A 586 31.78 -5.98 -9.83
C LEU A 586 30.59 -5.08 -10.22
N PRO A 587 30.34 -4.83 -11.52
CA PRO A 587 29.46 -3.74 -11.95
C PRO A 587 27.97 -3.96 -11.63
N TYR A 588 27.55 -5.21 -11.42
CA TYR A 588 26.19 -5.60 -11.03
C TYR A 588 26.04 -5.86 -9.51
N VAL A 589 27.07 -5.58 -8.70
CA VAL A 589 27.02 -5.75 -7.23
C VAL A 589 26.61 -4.45 -6.54
N GLU A 590 25.58 -4.51 -5.71
CA GLU A 590 25.17 -3.50 -4.73
C GLU A 590 25.72 -3.82 -3.34
N LEU A 591 26.04 -2.79 -2.56
CA LEU A 591 26.73 -2.93 -1.28
C LEU A 591 25.73 -2.90 -0.11
N GLY A 592 25.84 -3.88 0.77
CA GLY A 592 25.21 -3.95 2.07
C GLY A 592 26.23 -3.97 3.22
N THR A 593 25.74 -3.73 4.44
CA THR A 593 26.46 -4.04 5.69
C THR A 593 25.79 -5.20 6.41
N HIS A 594 26.59 -6.07 7.04
CA HIS A 594 26.12 -7.10 7.95
C HIS A 594 26.62 -6.84 9.39
N THR A 595 26.63 -5.54 9.75
CA THR A 595 27.05 -4.99 11.04
C THR A 595 28.56 -5.11 11.34
N TYR A 596 28.95 -4.71 12.54
CA TYR A 596 30.34 -4.76 13.00
C TYR A 596 30.65 -6.10 13.67
N SER A 597 29.91 -6.45 14.72
CA SER A 597 30.17 -7.64 15.54
C SER A 597 29.24 -8.80 15.26
N HIS A 598 28.26 -8.64 14.37
CA HIS A 598 27.24 -9.66 14.08
C HIS A 598 26.49 -10.10 15.34
N PRO A 599 25.52 -9.28 15.81
CA PRO A 599 24.62 -9.72 16.88
C PRO A 599 23.86 -10.98 16.46
N PHE A 600 23.99 -12.05 17.26
CA PHE A 600 23.27 -13.30 17.08
C PHE A 600 21.84 -13.22 17.63
N LYS A 601 21.63 -12.43 18.69
CA LYS A 601 20.34 -12.24 19.36
C LYS A 601 20.04 -10.77 19.59
N TRP A 602 19.29 -10.17 18.68
CA TRP A 602 19.00 -8.74 18.73
C TRP A 602 18.14 -8.31 19.92
N GLY A 603 17.28 -9.19 20.44
CA GLY A 603 16.52 -8.91 21.67
C GLY A 603 17.41 -8.61 22.90
N ARG A 604 18.67 -9.05 22.88
CA ARG A 604 19.67 -8.77 23.95
C ARG A 604 20.35 -7.41 23.81
N THR A 605 20.12 -6.67 22.71
CA THR A 605 20.71 -5.33 22.50
C THR A 605 19.91 -4.23 23.22
N LEU A 606 18.77 -4.58 23.83
CA LEU A 606 17.92 -3.65 24.58
C LEU A 606 18.47 -3.35 25.98
N PRO A 607 18.30 -2.11 26.50
CA PRO A 607 18.69 -1.78 27.87
C PRO A 607 18.06 -2.71 28.91
N GLY A 608 18.88 -3.24 29.82
CA GLY A 608 18.42 -4.15 30.90
C GLY A 608 18.36 -5.64 30.53
N ALA A 609 18.65 -6.01 29.28
CA ALA A 609 18.87 -7.40 28.91
C ALA A 609 20.12 -7.97 29.62
N PRO A 610 20.14 -9.26 30.00
CA PRO A 610 21.29 -9.85 30.69
C PRO A 610 22.54 -9.76 29.81
N ALA A 611 23.50 -8.92 30.23
CA ALA A 611 24.70 -8.56 29.49
C ALA A 611 25.83 -9.62 29.52
N LYS A 612 25.61 -10.79 30.11
CA LYS A 612 26.67 -11.79 30.28
C LYS A 612 26.47 -12.96 29.33
N ASP A 613 27.43 -13.13 28.43
CA ASP A 613 27.77 -14.44 27.87
C ASP A 613 28.08 -15.37 29.04
N GLN A 614 27.19 -16.32 29.33
CA GLN A 614 27.53 -17.45 30.21
C GLN A 614 28.42 -18.42 29.42
N GLY A 615 29.67 -18.01 29.17
CA GLY A 615 30.77 -18.87 28.78
C GLY A 615 30.81 -19.33 27.32
N GLY A 616 31.89 -18.95 26.63
CA GLY A 616 32.40 -19.63 25.44
C GLY A 616 31.64 -19.35 24.13
N GLY A 617 32.38 -19.14 23.05
CA GLY A 617 31.81 -19.00 21.70
C GLY A 617 30.94 -20.21 21.29
N GLY A 618 30.02 -19.97 20.36
CA GLY A 618 28.94 -20.88 19.94
C GLY A 618 27.56 -20.23 20.08
N ASP A 619 26.47 -20.99 19.91
CA ASP A 619 25.06 -20.54 19.88
C ASP A 619 24.54 -19.80 21.14
N ALA A 620 25.34 -19.77 22.21
CA ALA A 620 25.07 -19.06 23.45
C ALA A 620 25.58 -17.61 23.45
N ALA A 621 26.53 -17.28 22.57
CA ALA A 621 27.18 -15.97 22.46
C ALA A 621 26.19 -14.90 21.98
N PHE A 622 26.35 -13.68 22.49
CA PHE A 622 25.55 -12.52 22.09
C PHE A 622 25.91 -11.99 20.70
N ALA A 623 27.21 -11.93 20.39
CA ALA A 623 27.80 -11.48 19.12
C ALA A 623 29.23 -12.07 19.00
N LEU A 624 29.93 -11.81 17.88
CA LEU A 624 31.35 -12.16 17.76
C LEU A 624 32.17 -11.48 18.87
N THR A 625 33.02 -12.25 19.56
CA THR A 625 33.87 -11.75 20.64
C THR A 625 35.06 -10.96 20.09
N ILE A 626 34.84 -9.70 19.70
CA ILE A 626 35.88 -8.83 19.16
C ILE A 626 36.76 -8.26 20.30
N PRO A 627 38.09 -8.43 20.27
CA PRO A 627 38.97 -7.94 21.32
C PRO A 627 38.83 -6.43 21.58
N GLY A 628 38.57 -6.06 22.83
CA GLY A 628 38.47 -4.66 23.27
C GLY A 628 37.20 -3.92 22.85
N TYR A 629 36.25 -4.60 22.18
CA TYR A 629 34.98 -4.00 21.79
C TYR A 629 33.91 -4.17 22.88
N GLN A 630 33.16 -3.10 23.13
CA GLN A 630 31.91 -3.14 23.89
C GLN A 630 30.77 -2.77 22.95
N PHE A 631 29.69 -3.54 22.97
CA PHE A 631 28.57 -3.38 22.06
C PHE A 631 28.02 -1.95 22.03
N ASN A 632 27.84 -1.41 20.82
CA ASN A 632 27.29 -0.08 20.59
C ASN A 632 26.52 -0.07 19.27
N LEU A 633 25.21 0.26 19.31
CA LEU A 633 24.36 0.26 18.11
C LEU A 633 24.87 1.17 17.00
N GLU A 634 25.41 2.35 17.33
CA GLU A 634 25.97 3.23 16.30
C GLU A 634 27.25 2.64 15.70
N ARG A 635 28.07 1.94 16.48
CA ARG A 635 29.22 1.24 15.93
C ARG A 635 28.82 0.11 15.00
N GLU A 636 27.78 -0.63 15.35
CA GLU A 636 27.21 -1.72 14.54
C GLU A 636 26.64 -1.22 13.22
N ILE A 637 25.90 -0.12 13.24
CA ILE A 637 25.14 0.37 12.07
C ILE A 637 25.95 1.46 11.35
N GLY A 638 25.98 2.69 11.86
CA GLY A 638 26.64 3.81 11.16
C GLY A 638 28.15 3.63 11.02
N GLY A 639 28.80 3.03 12.02
CA GLY A 639 30.23 2.74 12.01
C GLY A 639 30.62 1.75 10.90
N SER A 640 29.90 0.63 10.78
CA SER A 640 30.18 -0.38 9.75
C SER A 640 29.93 0.14 8.34
N ILE A 641 28.87 0.92 8.15
CA ILE A 641 28.58 1.62 6.91
C ILE A 641 29.76 2.53 6.52
N ARG A 642 30.27 3.34 7.45
CA ARG A 642 31.40 4.24 7.20
C ARG A 642 32.67 3.48 6.86
N TYR A 643 32.97 2.38 7.55
CA TYR A 643 34.13 1.54 7.25
C TYR A 643 34.07 0.99 5.82
N ILE A 644 32.94 0.37 5.44
CA ILE A 644 32.77 -0.19 4.10
C ILE A 644 32.93 0.89 3.04
N ASN A 645 32.24 2.02 3.20
CA ASN A 645 32.31 3.14 2.25
C ASN A 645 33.73 3.72 2.12
N ALA A 646 34.49 3.81 3.21
CA ALA A 646 35.81 4.43 3.20
C ALA A 646 36.94 3.50 2.73
N ARG A 647 36.79 2.17 2.89
CA ARG A 647 37.90 1.22 2.70
C ARG A 647 37.66 0.12 1.68
N LEU A 648 36.41 -0.26 1.46
CA LEU A 648 36.06 -1.41 0.65
C LEU A 648 35.28 -1.02 -0.62
N ALA A 649 34.45 0.01 -0.55
CA ALA A 649 33.67 0.48 -1.69
C ALA A 649 34.57 1.15 -2.75
N PRO A 650 34.29 0.94 -4.05
CA PRO A 650 34.85 1.80 -5.09
C PRO A 650 34.23 3.21 -5.02
N PRO A 651 34.88 4.25 -5.60
CA PRO A 651 34.48 5.65 -5.42
C PRO A 651 33.04 6.00 -5.84
N ASP A 652 32.47 5.23 -6.78
CA ASP A 652 31.14 5.42 -7.34
C ASP A 652 30.04 4.65 -6.58
N LYS A 653 30.40 3.86 -5.57
CA LYS A 653 29.46 3.03 -4.80
C LYS A 653 29.49 3.35 -3.32
N ARG A 654 28.38 3.05 -2.66
CA ARG A 654 28.20 3.15 -1.21
C ARG A 654 27.24 2.08 -0.73
N VAL A 655 27.30 1.75 0.55
CA VAL A 655 26.32 0.91 1.22
C VAL A 655 24.92 1.54 1.08
N LYS A 656 23.94 0.72 0.69
CA LYS A 656 22.54 1.14 0.53
C LYS A 656 21.58 0.37 1.43
N ILE A 657 22.03 -0.73 2.03
CA ILE A 657 21.17 -1.64 2.78
C ILE A 657 21.91 -2.26 3.97
N ILE A 658 21.19 -2.44 5.08
CA ILE A 658 21.61 -3.32 6.16
C ILE A 658 20.89 -4.66 6.01
N GLN A 659 21.67 -5.73 6.04
CA GLN A 659 21.18 -7.10 6.13
C GLN A 659 21.27 -7.50 7.61
N TRP A 660 20.15 -7.78 8.26
CA TRP A 660 20.15 -8.08 9.70
C TRP A 660 20.82 -9.42 9.98
N SER A 661 21.73 -9.43 10.95
CA SER A 661 22.47 -10.63 11.40
C SER A 661 21.67 -11.48 12.38
N GLY A 662 22.13 -12.72 12.58
CA GLY A 662 21.65 -13.59 13.65
C GLY A 662 20.18 -13.97 13.51
N ASP A 663 19.43 -13.85 14.60
CA ASP A 663 17.98 -14.11 14.63
C ASP A 663 17.16 -13.15 13.75
N CYS A 664 17.78 -12.11 13.18
CA CYS A 664 17.15 -11.11 12.32
C CYS A 664 15.95 -10.40 12.98
N ARG A 665 15.97 -10.23 14.31
CA ARG A 665 14.90 -9.58 15.08
C ARG A 665 15.39 -8.26 15.69
N PRO A 666 15.85 -7.29 14.88
CA PRO A 666 16.34 -6.01 15.38
C PRO A 666 15.26 -5.29 16.21
N PRO A 667 15.61 -4.60 17.31
CA PRO A 667 14.64 -3.77 18.01
C PRO A 667 14.26 -2.53 17.18
N GLU A 668 13.15 -1.90 17.54
CA GLU A 668 12.62 -0.67 16.90
C GLU A 668 13.72 0.39 16.67
N LEU A 669 14.54 0.67 17.69
CA LEU A 669 15.61 1.67 17.62
C LEU A 669 16.65 1.34 16.54
N ALA A 670 17.04 0.07 16.39
CA ALA A 670 18.04 -0.33 15.40
C ALA A 670 17.50 -0.14 13.97
N VAL A 671 16.23 -0.53 13.73
CA VAL A 671 15.58 -0.32 12.44
C VAL A 671 15.48 1.17 12.11
N ARG A 672 15.10 2.01 13.08
CA ARG A 672 15.06 3.47 12.89
C ARG A 672 16.44 4.05 12.56
N MET A 673 17.49 3.60 13.24
CA MET A 673 18.87 4.03 12.96
C MET A 673 19.32 3.68 11.54
N ALA A 674 18.85 2.57 10.96
CA ALA A 674 19.13 2.25 9.56
C ALA A 674 18.50 3.29 8.61
N TRP A 675 17.22 3.62 8.82
CA TRP A 675 16.51 4.65 8.05
C TRP A 675 17.17 6.03 8.20
N ASP A 676 17.55 6.42 9.42
CA ASP A 676 18.24 7.68 9.71
C ASP A 676 19.63 7.75 9.05
N ALA A 677 20.30 6.60 8.89
CA ALA A 677 21.56 6.49 8.15
C ALA A 677 21.38 6.53 6.62
N GLY A 678 20.14 6.62 6.12
CA GLY A 678 19.83 6.67 4.69
C GLY A 678 19.99 5.34 3.97
N VAL A 679 19.97 4.21 4.70
CA VAL A 679 20.02 2.86 4.15
C VAL A 679 18.71 2.13 4.43
N VAL A 680 18.29 1.27 3.51
CA VAL A 680 17.12 0.41 3.72
C VAL A 680 17.52 -0.84 4.53
N ASN A 681 16.57 -1.68 4.93
CA ASN A 681 16.87 -2.87 5.71
C ASN A 681 16.12 -4.12 5.21
N ILE A 682 16.74 -5.30 5.32
CA ILE A 682 16.17 -6.59 4.95
C ILE A 682 16.69 -7.72 5.87
N ASN A 683 16.05 -8.88 5.79
CA ASN A 683 16.24 -10.13 6.55
C ASN A 683 15.17 -10.32 7.63
N GLY A 684 15.08 -11.55 8.14
CA GLY A 684 13.98 -12.02 8.97
C GLY A 684 12.81 -12.55 8.12
N GLY A 685 11.84 -13.11 8.81
CA GLY A 685 10.72 -13.86 8.23
C GLY A 685 11.15 -15.23 7.69
N ASP A 686 10.40 -16.28 8.00
CA ASP A 686 10.79 -17.67 7.71
C ASP A 686 9.93 -18.30 6.61
N THR A 687 10.16 -17.94 5.35
CA THR A 687 9.52 -18.65 4.23
C THR A 687 10.33 -19.91 3.88
N THR A 688 9.86 -21.05 4.36
CA THR A 688 10.54 -22.36 4.36
C THR A 688 9.62 -23.52 3.91
N ILE A 689 8.46 -23.20 3.33
CA ILE A 689 7.52 -24.21 2.80
C ILE A 689 8.24 -25.18 1.86
N THR A 690 8.12 -26.48 2.14
CA THR A 690 8.75 -27.55 1.35
C THR A 690 7.77 -28.71 1.17
N ARG A 691 8.09 -29.70 0.34
CA ARG A 691 7.21 -30.86 0.15
C ARG A 691 7.06 -31.70 1.42
N SER A 692 8.04 -31.64 2.33
CA SER A 692 8.00 -32.29 3.64
C SER A 692 7.28 -31.46 4.72
N SER A 693 7.10 -30.15 4.51
CA SER A 693 6.28 -29.27 5.35
C SER A 693 5.39 -28.39 4.46
N PRO A 694 4.36 -28.97 3.81
CA PRO A 694 3.57 -28.28 2.80
C PRO A 694 2.44 -27.46 3.44
N SER A 695 2.80 -26.40 4.16
CA SER A 695 1.85 -25.56 4.90
C SER A 695 2.06 -24.08 4.62
N TRP A 696 0.98 -23.33 4.44
CA TRP A 696 0.99 -21.87 4.34
C TRP A 696 1.40 -21.20 5.64
N THR A 697 1.48 -21.93 6.76
CA THR A 697 2.11 -21.45 8.00
C THR A 697 3.62 -21.25 7.87
N GLU A 698 4.24 -21.80 6.83
CA GLU A 698 5.67 -21.70 6.53
C GLU A 698 5.96 -20.63 5.44
N ILE A 699 5.03 -19.68 5.26
CA ILE A 699 5.18 -18.55 4.34
C ILE A 699 5.07 -17.25 5.14
N ALA A 700 6.16 -16.50 5.20
CA ALA A 700 6.22 -15.27 6.00
C ALA A 700 5.48 -14.09 5.35
N ALA A 701 5.20 -13.05 6.13
CA ALA A 701 4.68 -11.77 5.65
C ALA A 701 5.71 -10.99 4.78
N LEU A 702 5.34 -9.79 4.32
CA LEU A 702 6.27 -8.89 3.61
C LEU A 702 7.27 -8.22 4.55
N GLY A 703 6.88 -8.04 5.81
CA GLY A 703 7.65 -7.32 6.81
C GLY A 703 6.83 -7.13 8.08
N ILE A 704 7.36 -6.31 8.98
CA ILE A 704 6.76 -6.05 10.29
C ILE A 704 6.97 -4.59 10.70
N ASP A 705 5.90 -3.97 11.20
CA ASP A 705 5.95 -2.65 11.81
C ASP A 705 6.28 -2.79 13.30
N LYS A 706 7.48 -2.34 13.68
CA LYS A 706 7.95 -2.38 15.08
C LYS A 706 7.65 -1.08 15.83
N GLY A 707 7.08 -0.09 15.16
CA GLY A 707 6.84 1.24 15.71
C GLY A 707 7.13 2.36 14.70
N PRO A 708 6.86 3.62 15.06
CA PRO A 708 6.96 4.76 14.16
C PRO A 708 8.32 4.84 13.45
N GLY A 709 8.33 4.81 12.12
CA GLY A 709 9.57 4.87 11.32
C GLY A 709 10.49 3.66 11.47
N ALA A 710 9.99 2.52 11.95
CA ALA A 710 10.76 1.31 12.20
C ALA A 710 10.15 0.08 11.50
N TYR A 711 9.84 0.20 10.21
CA TYR A 711 9.42 -0.95 9.42
C TYR A 711 10.62 -1.80 8.98
N GLN A 712 10.56 -3.09 9.29
CA GLN A 712 11.51 -4.09 8.82
C GLN A 712 10.91 -4.85 7.63
N VAL A 713 11.65 -4.93 6.53
CA VAL A 713 11.26 -5.76 5.37
C VAL A 713 11.85 -7.16 5.53
N PHE A 714 11.04 -8.19 5.34
CA PHE A 714 11.49 -9.57 5.40
C PHE A 714 12.08 -10.05 4.09
N ALA A 715 13.02 -11.00 4.18
CA ALA A 715 13.51 -11.71 3.02
C ALA A 715 12.37 -12.54 2.40
N PRO A 716 12.20 -12.56 1.07
CA PRO A 716 11.13 -13.35 0.46
C PRO A 716 11.21 -14.86 0.70
N ASN A 717 12.44 -15.40 0.76
CA ASN A 717 12.77 -16.81 0.97
C ASN A 717 13.97 -16.90 1.92
N GLN A 718 14.03 -17.99 2.70
CA GLN A 718 15.10 -18.23 3.67
C GLN A 718 16.43 -18.65 3.04
N ASN A 719 17.51 -18.43 3.79
CA ASN A 719 18.88 -18.74 3.40
C ASN A 719 19.21 -20.24 3.50
N GLU A 720 20.40 -20.62 3.04
CA GLU A 720 20.88 -22.00 3.05
C GLU A 720 21.00 -22.63 4.43
N ASN A 721 21.15 -21.81 5.48
CA ASN A 721 21.32 -22.28 6.85
C ASN A 721 20.17 -23.21 7.26
N VAL A 722 18.93 -22.78 6.98
CA VAL A 722 17.71 -23.53 7.33
C VAL A 722 17.60 -24.85 6.56
N TYR A 723 18.08 -24.89 5.31
CA TYR A 723 18.02 -26.11 4.49
C TYR A 723 19.18 -27.09 4.77
N THR A 724 20.18 -26.66 5.54
CA THR A 724 21.40 -27.43 5.83
C THR A 724 21.58 -27.74 7.32
N ASN A 725 20.49 -27.63 8.10
CA ASN A 725 20.46 -27.90 9.54
C ASN A 725 21.54 -27.09 10.28
N ASP A 726 21.46 -25.77 10.19
CA ASP A 726 22.43 -24.85 10.79
C ASP A 726 23.88 -25.10 10.34
N TRP A 727 24.05 -25.34 9.03
CA TRP A 727 25.33 -25.68 8.41
C TRP A 727 26.02 -26.96 8.97
N THR A 728 25.25 -27.86 9.58
CA THR A 728 25.75 -29.20 10.01
C THR A 728 25.57 -30.28 8.95
N GLY A 729 24.88 -29.95 7.86
CA GLY A 729 24.68 -30.80 6.69
C GLY A 729 23.25 -31.38 6.60
N PRO A 730 22.88 -31.95 5.45
CA PRO A 730 23.70 -32.12 4.24
C PRO A 730 24.00 -30.79 3.54
N TYR A 731 25.27 -30.55 3.18
CA TYR A 731 25.73 -29.28 2.56
C TYR A 731 25.18 -28.99 1.16
N TYR A 732 24.47 -29.95 0.55
CA TYR A 732 23.73 -29.75 -0.70
C TYR A 732 22.25 -29.37 -0.46
N GLY A 733 21.81 -29.26 0.80
CA GLY A 733 20.42 -29.09 1.18
C GLY A 733 19.73 -27.87 0.56
N PHE A 734 20.50 -26.83 0.19
CA PHE A 734 19.96 -25.62 -0.44
C PHE A 734 19.28 -25.86 -1.79
N ASP A 735 19.54 -26.99 -2.47
CA ASP A 735 18.77 -27.40 -3.65
C ASP A 735 17.25 -27.47 -3.38
N ARG A 736 16.87 -27.71 -2.12
CA ARG A 736 15.46 -27.75 -1.69
C ARG A 736 14.77 -26.38 -1.72
N LEU A 737 15.50 -25.28 -1.85
CA LEU A 737 14.90 -23.96 -2.12
C LEU A 737 14.01 -24.03 -3.37
N ILE A 738 14.35 -24.87 -4.36
CA ILE A 738 13.53 -25.08 -5.56
C ILE A 738 12.11 -25.56 -5.20
N GLU A 739 11.95 -26.39 -4.17
CA GLU A 739 10.62 -26.79 -3.67
C GLU A 739 9.84 -25.56 -3.18
N THR A 740 10.47 -24.72 -2.35
CA THR A 740 9.90 -23.46 -1.85
C THR A 740 9.50 -22.53 -2.99
N LEU A 741 10.36 -22.36 -4.00
CA LEU A 741 10.10 -21.50 -5.15
C LEU A 741 8.90 -21.98 -5.97
N GLN A 742 8.71 -23.30 -6.12
CA GLN A 742 7.56 -23.89 -6.82
C GLN A 742 6.27 -23.71 -6.02
N MET A 743 6.30 -24.00 -4.73
CA MET A 743 5.12 -23.99 -3.86
C MET A 743 4.65 -22.58 -3.50
N THR A 744 5.51 -21.58 -3.65
CA THR A 744 5.17 -20.15 -3.52
C THR A 744 4.80 -19.48 -4.84
N ASP A 745 4.81 -20.21 -5.96
CA ASP A 745 4.39 -19.69 -7.27
C ASP A 745 3.01 -20.20 -7.69
N THR A 746 2.66 -21.45 -7.40
CA THR A 746 1.41 -22.08 -7.87
C THR A 746 0.69 -22.81 -6.73
N PRO A 747 -0.65 -22.73 -6.61
CA PRO A 747 -1.61 -22.06 -7.51
C PRO A 747 -1.70 -20.54 -7.30
N TYR A 748 -1.04 -20.03 -6.26
CA TYR A 748 -0.95 -18.62 -5.94
C TYR A 748 0.52 -18.21 -5.84
N ARG A 749 0.86 -17.09 -6.46
CA ARG A 749 2.19 -16.49 -6.31
C ARG A 749 2.23 -15.67 -5.03
N PHE A 750 2.84 -16.20 -3.98
CA PHE A 750 2.99 -15.55 -2.69
C PHE A 750 4.29 -14.74 -2.57
N LYS A 751 5.34 -15.15 -3.28
CA LYS A 751 6.68 -14.57 -3.12
C LYS A 751 7.38 -14.36 -4.47
N PRO A 752 8.23 -13.33 -4.61
CA PRO A 752 9.25 -13.31 -5.66
C PRO A 752 10.26 -14.45 -5.45
N ILE A 753 11.22 -14.60 -6.37
CA ILE A 753 12.37 -15.49 -6.19
C ILE A 753 13.46 -14.71 -5.45
N ASN A 754 13.91 -15.25 -4.32
CA ASN A 754 15.06 -14.71 -3.59
C ASN A 754 16.12 -15.81 -3.40
N LEU A 755 17.32 -15.59 -3.95
CA LEU A 755 18.48 -16.42 -3.69
C LEU A 755 19.27 -15.79 -2.54
N TYR A 756 18.93 -16.20 -1.32
CA TYR A 756 19.55 -15.73 -0.09
C TYR A 756 20.50 -16.80 0.44
N TYR A 757 21.75 -16.43 0.73
CA TYR A 757 22.73 -17.31 1.34
C TYR A 757 23.84 -16.51 2.03
N HIS A 758 24.82 -17.19 2.63
CA HIS A 758 25.95 -16.59 3.33
C HIS A 758 27.28 -16.85 2.62
N MET A 759 28.32 -16.09 2.99
CA MET A 759 29.66 -16.27 2.40
C MET A 759 30.25 -17.67 2.66
N TYR A 760 29.96 -18.29 3.80
CA TYR A 760 30.44 -19.64 4.11
C TYR A 760 29.94 -20.72 3.13
N SER A 761 28.92 -20.44 2.31
CA SER A 761 28.51 -21.35 1.23
C SER A 761 29.66 -21.70 0.26
N GLY A 762 30.67 -20.83 0.15
CA GLY A 762 31.88 -21.09 -0.62
C GLY A 762 32.84 -22.13 -0.01
N THR A 763 32.62 -22.60 1.22
CA THR A 763 33.57 -23.49 1.92
C THR A 763 33.49 -24.95 1.46
N LYS A 764 32.30 -25.42 1.05
CA LYS A 764 32.04 -26.82 0.68
C LYS A 764 31.72 -26.94 -0.80
N LEU A 765 32.36 -27.89 -1.49
CA LEU A 765 32.09 -28.15 -2.91
C LEU A 765 30.62 -28.54 -3.17
N ALA A 766 29.99 -29.26 -2.24
CA ALA A 766 28.59 -29.65 -2.33
C ALA A 766 27.65 -28.42 -2.31
N SER A 767 27.93 -27.42 -1.45
CA SER A 767 27.13 -26.20 -1.39
C SER A 767 27.31 -25.34 -2.64
N VAL A 768 28.55 -25.17 -3.13
CA VAL A 768 28.81 -24.44 -4.37
C VAL A 768 28.08 -25.08 -5.57
N LYS A 769 27.98 -26.42 -5.61
CA LYS A 769 27.18 -27.12 -6.63
C LYS A 769 25.69 -26.84 -6.46
N ALA A 770 25.17 -26.91 -5.23
CA ALA A 770 23.77 -26.62 -4.96
C ALA A 770 23.38 -25.18 -5.33
N LEU A 771 24.24 -24.20 -4.99
CA LEU A 771 24.08 -22.81 -5.43
C LEU A 771 23.98 -22.71 -6.95
N LYS A 772 24.87 -23.39 -7.70
CA LYS A 772 24.80 -23.36 -9.16
C LYS A 772 23.48 -23.94 -9.68
N THR A 773 23.02 -25.08 -9.14
CA THR A 773 21.72 -25.67 -9.46
C THR A 773 20.57 -24.69 -9.24
N VAL A 774 20.55 -24.01 -8.09
CA VAL A 774 19.51 -23.04 -7.72
C VAL A 774 19.52 -21.82 -8.65
N TYR A 775 20.70 -21.28 -8.97
CA TYR A 775 20.83 -20.17 -9.93
C TYR A 775 20.36 -20.56 -11.33
N ASP A 776 20.81 -21.72 -11.83
CA ASP A 776 20.42 -22.24 -13.14
C ASP A 776 18.90 -22.48 -13.20
N TYR A 777 18.30 -23.02 -12.13
CA TYR A 777 16.85 -23.15 -11.99
C TYR A 777 16.16 -21.79 -12.06
N ALA A 778 16.56 -20.83 -11.23
CA ALA A 778 15.91 -19.52 -11.16
C ALA A 778 15.97 -18.77 -12.50
N LEU A 779 17.12 -18.78 -13.18
CA LEU A 779 17.29 -18.12 -14.49
C LEU A 779 16.60 -18.85 -15.65
N SER A 780 16.20 -20.11 -15.47
CA SER A 780 15.35 -20.83 -16.43
C SER A 780 13.89 -20.38 -16.40
N GLN A 781 13.47 -19.70 -15.33
CA GLN A 781 12.10 -19.21 -15.15
C GLN A 781 11.88 -17.84 -15.84
N PRO A 782 10.62 -17.44 -16.12
CA PRO A 782 10.31 -16.11 -16.63
C PRO A 782 10.47 -15.04 -15.53
N VAL A 783 11.71 -14.58 -15.34
CA VAL A 783 12.09 -13.63 -14.29
C VAL A 783 12.41 -12.23 -14.78
N LEU A 784 12.26 -11.25 -13.88
CA LEU A 784 12.86 -9.91 -13.94
C LEU A 784 13.85 -9.77 -12.77
N PRO A 785 15.18 -9.84 -13.02
CA PRO A 785 16.17 -9.62 -11.99
C PRO A 785 16.21 -8.17 -11.49
N VAL A 786 16.18 -7.99 -10.17
CA VAL A 786 16.18 -6.70 -9.46
C VAL A 786 17.15 -6.73 -8.28
N TYR A 787 17.59 -5.57 -7.82
CA TYR A 787 18.35 -5.43 -6.57
C TYR A 787 17.43 -5.63 -5.34
N ALA A 788 18.02 -6.05 -4.21
CA ALA A 788 17.27 -6.20 -2.97
C ALA A 788 16.67 -4.85 -2.51
N THR A 789 17.36 -3.73 -2.74
CA THR A 789 16.85 -2.38 -2.45
C THR A 789 15.61 -2.01 -3.26
N GLU A 790 15.51 -2.45 -4.51
CA GLU A 790 14.34 -2.22 -5.37
C GLU A 790 13.12 -3.03 -4.89
N TYR A 791 13.34 -4.26 -4.42
CA TYR A 791 12.30 -5.02 -3.73
C TYR A 791 11.84 -4.32 -2.45
N VAL A 792 12.77 -3.84 -1.62
CA VAL A 792 12.42 -3.10 -0.41
C VAL A 792 11.58 -1.86 -0.74
N ALA A 793 11.97 -1.09 -1.77
CA ALA A 793 11.19 0.07 -2.22
C ALA A 793 9.76 -0.32 -2.65
N LYS A 794 9.60 -1.44 -3.37
CA LYS A 794 8.28 -1.98 -3.75
C LYS A 794 7.43 -2.38 -2.55
N VAL A 795 8.02 -2.97 -1.51
CA VAL A 795 7.31 -3.31 -0.26
C VAL A 795 6.85 -2.05 0.47
N LEU A 796 7.67 -1.00 0.53
CA LEU A 796 7.24 0.26 1.14
C LEU A 796 6.11 0.92 0.33
N ASP A 797 6.22 0.93 -1.00
CA ASP A 797 5.17 1.47 -1.86
C ASP A 797 3.86 0.65 -1.79
N PHE A 798 3.93 -0.67 -1.61
CA PHE A 798 2.77 -1.52 -1.33
C PHE A 798 1.94 -1.00 -0.14
N ARG A 799 2.60 -0.59 0.94
CA ARG A 799 1.95 -0.08 2.16
C ARG A 799 1.28 1.27 1.92
N ASP A 800 1.96 2.15 1.19
CA ASP A 800 1.51 3.52 0.97
C ASP A 800 0.58 3.70 -0.24
N MET A 801 0.39 2.67 -1.07
CA MET A 801 -0.42 2.78 -2.28
C MET A 801 -1.92 2.91 -1.97
N ALA A 802 -2.55 3.98 -2.45
CA ALA A 802 -3.99 4.16 -2.37
C ALA A 802 -4.73 3.41 -3.49
N VAL A 803 -5.89 2.87 -3.15
CA VAL A 803 -6.85 2.31 -4.11
C VAL A 803 -8.20 3.01 -3.90
N ALA A 804 -8.81 3.50 -4.96
CA ALA A 804 -10.08 4.22 -4.92
C ALA A 804 -10.98 3.86 -6.10
N ARG A 805 -12.28 4.09 -5.92
CA ARG A 805 -13.32 3.96 -6.95
C ARG A 805 -13.71 5.31 -7.50
N ASP A 806 -13.83 5.41 -8.82
CA ASP A 806 -14.39 6.54 -9.57
C ASP A 806 -15.50 6.00 -10.49
N GLY A 807 -16.70 5.81 -9.92
CA GLY A 807 -17.75 5.02 -10.56
C GLY A 807 -17.26 3.59 -10.83
N GLU A 808 -17.31 3.15 -12.09
CA GLU A 808 -16.83 1.82 -12.50
C GLU A 808 -15.31 1.75 -12.68
N ALA A 809 -14.61 2.88 -12.70
CA ALA A 809 -13.15 2.90 -12.82
C ALA A 809 -12.47 2.76 -11.46
N TRP A 810 -11.28 2.17 -11.49
CA TRP A 810 -10.32 2.16 -10.40
C TRP A 810 -9.33 3.31 -10.56
N ILE A 811 -8.92 3.88 -9.44
CA ILE A 811 -7.77 4.78 -9.33
C ILE A 811 -6.78 4.14 -8.36
N VAL A 812 -5.53 4.06 -8.77
CA VAL A 812 -4.43 3.58 -7.94
C VAL A 812 -3.30 4.61 -7.94
N ARG A 813 -2.75 4.93 -6.76
CA ARG A 813 -1.69 5.94 -6.59
C ARG A 813 -0.67 5.54 -5.54
N GLY A 814 0.60 5.50 -5.90
CA GLY A 814 1.77 5.19 -5.07
C GLY A 814 2.96 6.11 -5.36
N ASN A 815 4.15 5.71 -4.92
CA ASN A 815 5.43 6.37 -5.15
C ASN A 815 5.98 6.12 -6.56
N GLY A 816 5.56 5.01 -7.20
CA GLY A 816 6.02 4.61 -8.53
C GLY A 816 7.16 3.61 -8.53
N ASP A 817 7.48 3.05 -7.36
CA ASP A 817 8.40 1.93 -7.22
C ASP A 817 7.67 0.60 -7.48
N LEU A 818 6.42 0.48 -7.01
CA LEU A 818 5.54 -0.65 -7.28
C LEU A 818 4.65 -0.38 -8.50
N ARG A 819 4.81 -1.21 -9.54
CA ARG A 819 4.19 -0.99 -10.87
C ARG A 819 3.38 -2.18 -11.37
N GLU A 820 2.89 -3.01 -10.47
CA GLU A 820 2.12 -4.20 -10.80
C GLU A 820 0.94 -4.33 -9.85
N LEU A 821 -0.24 -4.61 -10.43
CA LEU A 821 -1.45 -4.90 -9.69
C LEU A 821 -1.96 -6.28 -10.06
N ARG A 822 -2.44 -7.04 -9.09
CA ARG A 822 -3.09 -8.32 -9.27
C ARG A 822 -4.61 -8.18 -9.18
N TRP A 823 -5.32 -8.85 -10.07
CA TRP A 823 -6.78 -8.91 -10.11
C TRP A 823 -7.22 -10.37 -10.07
N MET A 824 -7.97 -10.73 -9.02
CA MET A 824 -8.40 -12.10 -8.76
C MET A 824 -9.81 -12.42 -9.28
N ALA A 825 -10.61 -11.39 -9.60
CA ALA A 825 -11.97 -11.58 -10.10
C ALA A 825 -11.98 -11.77 -11.64
N PRO A 826 -13.12 -12.12 -12.24
CA PRO A 826 -13.26 -12.15 -13.70
C PRO A 826 -13.01 -10.78 -14.36
N GLY A 827 -12.65 -10.82 -15.65
CA GLY A 827 -12.47 -9.63 -16.50
C GLY A 827 -11.04 -9.11 -16.59
N THR A 828 -10.76 -8.31 -17.63
CA THR A 828 -9.45 -7.69 -17.94
C THR A 828 -9.57 -6.16 -17.96
N PRO A 829 -8.49 -5.40 -17.79
CA PRO A 829 -8.56 -3.94 -17.91
C PRO A 829 -9.02 -3.51 -19.32
N HIS A 830 -9.86 -2.48 -19.38
CA HIS A 830 -10.26 -1.82 -20.62
C HIS A 830 -9.17 -0.82 -21.05
N LEU A 831 -8.30 -1.24 -21.96
CA LEU A 831 -7.07 -0.50 -22.28
C LEU A 831 -7.30 0.77 -23.10
N ALA A 832 -8.41 0.87 -23.84
CA ALA A 832 -8.69 2.02 -24.70
C ALA A 832 -8.86 3.32 -23.89
N ASP A 833 -9.43 3.23 -22.68
CA ASP A 833 -9.67 4.38 -21.80
C ASP A 833 -8.74 4.41 -20.58
N ALA A 834 -7.79 3.48 -20.51
CA ALA A 834 -6.88 3.37 -19.38
C ALA A 834 -5.76 4.41 -19.46
N ARG A 835 -5.43 5.00 -18.31
CA ARG A 835 -4.25 5.85 -18.12
C ARG A 835 -3.28 5.16 -17.17
N GLY A 836 -1.99 5.19 -17.50
CA GLY A 836 -0.93 4.57 -16.70
C GLY A 836 -0.88 3.03 -16.74
N VAL A 837 -1.70 2.39 -17.59
CA VAL A 837 -1.70 0.92 -17.77
C VAL A 837 -0.97 0.56 -19.07
N ALA A 838 0.22 -0.01 -18.92
CA ALA A 838 1.05 -0.48 -20.02
C ALA A 838 0.49 -1.76 -20.68
N GLY A 839 -0.14 -2.62 -19.89
CA GLY A 839 -0.72 -3.86 -20.38
C GLY A 839 -1.12 -4.80 -19.26
N TYR A 840 -1.30 -6.08 -19.58
CA TYR A 840 -1.61 -7.10 -18.60
C TYR A 840 -1.21 -8.50 -19.07
N GLY A 841 -0.99 -9.40 -18.11
CA GLY A 841 -0.66 -10.80 -18.33
C GLY A 841 -1.40 -11.73 -17.37
N LYS A 842 -1.42 -13.03 -17.66
CA LYS A 842 -1.96 -14.05 -16.75
C LYS A 842 -0.81 -14.75 -16.03
N ALA A 843 -0.93 -14.93 -14.72
CA ALA A 843 -0.08 -15.81 -13.95
C ALA A 843 -0.88 -16.45 -12.81
N ALA A 844 -0.21 -17.20 -11.95
CA ALA A 844 -0.84 -17.86 -10.82
C ALA A 844 -1.56 -16.85 -9.92
N GLY A 845 -2.81 -17.16 -9.56
CA GLY A 845 -3.64 -16.30 -8.73
C GLY A 845 -4.37 -15.16 -9.43
N GLY A 846 -4.25 -14.96 -10.76
CA GLY A 846 -5.11 -14.02 -11.49
C GLY A 846 -4.47 -13.32 -12.69
N ILE A 847 -4.99 -12.13 -12.99
CA ILE A 847 -4.45 -11.21 -13.99
C ILE A 847 -3.50 -10.23 -13.31
N TYR A 848 -2.38 -9.93 -13.96
CA TYR A 848 -1.38 -8.97 -13.53
C TYR A 848 -1.42 -7.78 -14.47
N ILE A 849 -1.69 -6.59 -13.95
CA ILE A 849 -1.91 -5.33 -14.66
C ILE A 849 -0.65 -4.48 -14.50
N HIS A 850 0.03 -4.24 -15.62
CA HIS A 850 1.33 -3.59 -15.68
C HIS A 850 1.14 -2.07 -15.73
N LEU A 851 1.80 -1.36 -14.82
CA LEU A 851 1.75 0.09 -14.75
C LEU A 851 3.04 0.69 -15.32
N ASP A 852 2.96 1.87 -15.92
CA ASP A 852 4.15 2.62 -16.36
C ASP A 852 4.77 3.50 -15.26
N GLY A 853 4.11 3.57 -14.10
CA GLY A 853 4.50 4.40 -12.97
C GLY A 853 3.60 4.15 -11.76
N GLY A 854 3.58 5.12 -10.84
CA GLY A 854 2.85 5.00 -9.57
C GLY A 854 1.37 5.34 -9.66
N ALA A 855 0.84 5.75 -10.81
CA ALA A 855 -0.54 6.22 -10.92
C ALA A 855 -1.25 5.61 -12.13
N ALA A 856 -2.44 5.07 -11.90
CA ALA A 856 -3.26 4.50 -12.95
C ALA A 856 -4.75 4.78 -12.74
N ARG A 857 -5.49 4.87 -13.86
CA ARG A 857 -6.95 4.89 -13.90
C ARG A 857 -7.44 3.94 -14.98
N PHE A 858 -8.29 2.98 -14.64
CA PHE A 858 -8.80 1.99 -15.59
C PHE A 858 -10.12 1.36 -15.13
N ALA A 859 -10.96 0.95 -16.08
CA ALA A 859 -12.12 0.11 -15.81
C ALA A 859 -11.81 -1.36 -16.11
N MET A 860 -12.59 -2.27 -15.52
CA MET A 860 -12.53 -3.70 -15.83
C MET A 860 -13.68 -4.08 -16.77
N SER A 861 -13.44 -5.03 -17.67
CA SER A 861 -14.45 -5.56 -18.59
C SER A 861 -14.40 -7.08 -18.64
N THR A 862 -15.58 -7.72 -18.58
CA THR A 862 -15.75 -9.17 -18.73
C THR A 862 -15.94 -9.60 -20.18
N ASP A 863 -16.24 -8.66 -21.07
CA ASP A 863 -16.59 -8.94 -22.45
C ASP A 863 -15.33 -9.02 -23.33
N ALA A 864 -15.41 -9.83 -24.39
CA ALA A 864 -14.38 -9.85 -25.41
C ALA A 864 -14.37 -8.49 -26.13
N GLN A 865 -13.35 -7.68 -25.84
CA GLN A 865 -13.19 -6.37 -26.46
C GLN A 865 -12.85 -6.56 -27.95
N THR A 866 -13.72 -6.08 -28.85
CA THR A 866 -13.70 -6.37 -30.30
C THR A 866 -12.49 -5.76 -31.03
N ALA A 867 -11.88 -4.72 -30.47
CA ALA A 867 -10.63 -4.13 -30.96
C ALA A 867 -9.81 -3.67 -29.74
N GLN A 868 -8.63 -4.27 -29.54
CA GLN A 868 -7.73 -3.94 -28.45
C GLN A 868 -6.51 -3.22 -29.02
N PRO A 869 -6.09 -2.07 -28.45
CA PRO A 869 -4.85 -1.44 -28.84
C PRO A 869 -3.66 -2.37 -28.58
N PRO A 870 -2.50 -2.16 -29.24
CA PRO A 870 -1.26 -2.83 -28.84
C PRO A 870 -0.98 -2.54 -27.35
N TYR A 871 -0.44 -3.54 -26.65
CA TYR A 871 -0.14 -3.41 -25.23
C TYR A 871 1.03 -4.31 -24.81
N LEU A 872 1.62 -4.02 -23.65
CA LEU A 872 2.70 -4.82 -23.09
C LEU A 872 2.16 -6.13 -22.51
N ALA A 873 2.51 -7.27 -23.11
CA ALA A 873 2.12 -8.60 -22.63
C ALA A 873 3.07 -9.13 -21.55
N GLU A 874 4.37 -8.90 -21.72
CA GLU A 874 5.40 -9.14 -20.70
C GLU A 874 6.65 -8.30 -21.01
N ALA A 875 7.49 -8.08 -19.99
CA ALA A 875 8.84 -7.55 -20.17
C ALA A 875 9.82 -8.14 -19.16
N ALA A 876 11.05 -8.42 -19.60
CA ALA A 876 12.20 -8.55 -18.70
C ALA A 876 12.92 -7.19 -18.58
N ALA A 877 12.13 -6.12 -18.41
CA ALA A 877 12.59 -4.75 -18.34
C ALA A 877 11.61 -3.94 -17.47
N PHE A 878 12.12 -2.90 -16.82
CA PHE A 878 11.30 -1.83 -16.28
C PHE A 878 10.70 -1.02 -17.43
N VAL A 879 9.45 -0.58 -17.26
CA VAL A 879 8.73 0.22 -18.25
C VAL A 879 8.27 1.53 -17.61
N GLN A 880 8.41 2.63 -18.34
CA GLN A 880 7.98 3.97 -17.90
C GLN A 880 7.61 4.88 -19.06
N ARG A 881 6.98 6.02 -18.73
CA ARG A 881 6.63 7.10 -19.68
C ARG A 881 5.81 6.58 -20.87
N LEU A 882 4.75 5.83 -20.56
CA LEU A 882 3.83 5.34 -21.57
C LEU A 882 2.99 6.48 -22.13
N GLU A 883 2.94 6.54 -23.46
CA GLU A 883 2.07 7.42 -24.22
C GLU A 883 1.32 6.58 -25.24
N ARG A 884 0.02 6.85 -25.40
CA ARG A 884 -0.82 6.23 -26.42
C ARG A 884 -1.30 7.31 -27.39
N SER A 885 -1.20 7.05 -28.69
CA SER A 885 -1.56 8.02 -29.72
C SER A 885 -2.23 7.32 -30.90
N GLY A 886 -3.55 7.49 -31.02
CA GLY A 886 -4.32 6.85 -32.08
C GLY A 886 -4.13 5.32 -32.11
N ASN A 887 -3.45 4.83 -33.15
CA ASN A 887 -3.15 3.43 -33.38
C ASN A 887 -1.76 2.99 -32.87
N GLY A 888 -1.01 3.88 -32.21
CA GLY A 888 0.33 3.63 -31.71
C GLY A 888 0.46 3.74 -30.19
N MET A 889 1.60 3.27 -29.69
CA MET A 889 2.03 3.47 -28.31
C MET A 889 3.53 3.68 -28.27
N SER A 890 4.01 4.42 -27.28
CA SER A 890 5.43 4.66 -27.08
C SER A 890 5.76 4.70 -25.60
N PHE A 891 6.89 4.13 -25.22
CA PHE A 891 7.30 4.00 -23.82
C PHE A 891 8.80 3.77 -23.74
N ASP A 892 9.36 3.91 -22.55
CA ASP A 892 10.77 3.64 -22.31
C ASP A 892 10.93 2.32 -21.57
N ALA A 893 11.89 1.52 -22.02
CA ALA A 893 12.17 0.22 -21.43
C ALA A 893 13.67 -0.01 -21.23
N GLY A 894 14.03 -0.63 -20.11
CA GLY A 894 15.41 -1.01 -19.80
C GLY A 894 15.48 -2.04 -18.68
N GLY A 895 16.56 -2.81 -18.62
CA GLY A 895 16.75 -3.80 -17.56
C GLY A 895 18.20 -4.28 -17.44
N TYR A 896 18.48 -4.98 -16.34
CA TYR A 896 19.84 -5.39 -15.98
C TYR A 896 20.34 -6.63 -16.73
N TYR A 897 19.44 -7.57 -17.03
CA TYR A 897 19.81 -8.89 -17.55
C TYR A 897 18.93 -9.27 -18.73
N LYS A 898 19.54 -9.30 -19.93
CA LYS A 898 18.91 -9.69 -21.20
C LYS A 898 17.52 -9.02 -21.41
N PRO A 899 17.44 -7.68 -21.34
CA PRO A 899 16.15 -6.99 -21.37
C PRO A 899 15.42 -7.19 -22.69
N PHE A 900 14.11 -7.35 -22.62
CA PHE A 900 13.23 -7.43 -23.78
C PHE A 900 11.82 -6.97 -23.39
N VAL A 901 11.04 -6.62 -24.41
CA VAL A 901 9.59 -6.41 -24.29
C VAL A 901 8.84 -7.31 -25.26
N ARG A 902 7.67 -7.79 -24.86
CA ARG A 902 6.72 -8.50 -25.73
C ARG A 902 5.42 -7.71 -25.77
N LEU A 903 5.01 -7.38 -26.99
CA LEU A 903 3.80 -6.62 -27.26
C LEU A 903 2.73 -7.57 -27.79
N ALA A 904 1.54 -7.54 -27.19
CA ALA A 904 0.35 -8.20 -27.72
C ALA A 904 -0.41 -7.26 -28.67
N ASN A 905 -1.21 -7.86 -29.56
CA ASN A 905 -1.93 -7.16 -30.63
C ASN A 905 -1.03 -6.32 -31.55
N ALA A 906 0.23 -6.73 -31.68
CA ALA A 906 1.26 -5.96 -32.36
C ALA A 906 1.73 -6.61 -33.69
N GLY A 907 1.15 -7.74 -34.09
CA GLY A 907 1.65 -8.57 -35.20
C GLY A 907 1.65 -7.87 -36.56
N ALA A 908 0.80 -6.87 -36.78
CA ALA A 908 0.81 -6.02 -37.98
C ALA A 908 1.61 -4.71 -37.81
N CYS A 909 2.10 -4.42 -36.61
CA CYS A 909 2.67 -3.13 -36.26
C CYS A 909 4.16 -3.03 -36.59
N SER A 910 4.63 -1.83 -36.90
CA SER A 910 6.04 -1.47 -36.98
C SER A 910 6.54 -1.05 -35.60
N VAL A 911 7.76 -1.49 -35.24
CA VAL A 911 8.38 -1.13 -33.95
C VAL A 911 9.75 -0.51 -34.19
N GLN A 912 10.03 0.59 -33.50
CA GLN A 912 11.33 1.27 -33.48
C GLN A 912 11.90 1.26 -32.06
N VAL A 913 13.23 1.21 -31.98
CA VAL A 913 14.01 1.41 -30.75
C VAL A 913 14.97 2.57 -31.00
N ASP A 914 14.88 3.61 -30.18
CA ASP A 914 15.63 4.87 -30.31
C ASP A 914 15.58 5.46 -31.74
N GLY A 915 14.38 5.48 -32.32
CA GLY A 915 14.11 6.01 -33.67
C GLY A 915 14.64 5.13 -34.82
N ARG A 916 15.11 3.92 -34.55
CA ARG A 916 15.59 2.97 -35.57
C ARG A 916 14.69 1.75 -35.65
N PRO A 917 14.43 1.17 -36.84
CA PRO A 917 13.67 -0.07 -36.96
C PRO A 917 14.22 -1.18 -36.06
N ALA A 918 13.35 -1.74 -35.21
CA ALA A 918 13.73 -2.75 -34.24
C ALA A 918 13.88 -4.13 -34.89
N ARG A 919 14.81 -4.95 -34.39
CA ARG A 919 14.83 -6.39 -34.72
C ARG A 919 13.70 -7.07 -33.94
N THR A 920 12.71 -7.56 -34.66
CA THR A 920 11.50 -8.16 -34.07
C THR A 920 11.42 -9.66 -34.31
N ALA A 921 10.92 -10.40 -33.32
CA ALA A 921 10.50 -11.78 -33.48
C ALA A 921 8.97 -11.86 -33.32
N ARG A 922 8.26 -12.21 -34.40
CA ARG A 922 6.80 -12.30 -34.42
C ARG A 922 6.35 -13.74 -34.15
N ALA A 923 5.37 -13.90 -33.28
CA ALA A 923 4.76 -15.20 -32.98
C ALA A 923 3.39 -15.33 -33.65
N GLN A 924 2.89 -16.56 -33.78
CA GLN A 924 1.60 -16.87 -34.42
C GLN A 924 0.39 -16.31 -33.66
N ASP A 925 0.58 -15.93 -32.39
CA ASP A 925 -0.43 -15.40 -31.47
C ASP A 925 -0.56 -13.86 -31.53
N ASN A 926 -0.15 -13.24 -32.65
CA ASN A 926 -0.19 -11.79 -32.84
C ASN A 926 0.70 -11.00 -31.84
N THR A 927 1.70 -11.66 -31.24
CA THR A 927 2.70 -10.99 -30.38
C THR A 927 4.00 -10.68 -31.11
N VAL A 928 4.65 -9.58 -30.68
CA VAL A 928 5.94 -9.12 -31.19
C VAL A 928 6.91 -8.97 -30.04
N ARG A 929 8.02 -9.70 -30.09
CA ARG A 929 9.14 -9.54 -29.16
C ARG A 929 10.18 -8.59 -29.74
N VAL A 930 10.68 -7.69 -28.90
CA VAL A 930 11.81 -6.80 -29.17
C VAL A 930 12.86 -6.99 -28.09
N ASP A 931 14.05 -7.42 -28.50
CA ASP A 931 15.21 -7.48 -27.60
C ASP A 931 15.84 -6.08 -27.50
N LEU A 932 16.18 -5.68 -26.27
CA LEU A 932 16.72 -4.36 -25.95
C LEU A 932 18.21 -4.48 -25.64
N ALA A 933 18.97 -3.41 -25.87
CA ALA A 933 20.33 -3.34 -25.35
C ALA A 933 20.29 -3.36 -23.81
N GLY A 934 21.18 -4.11 -23.19
CA GLY A 934 21.36 -4.14 -21.74
C GLY A 934 22.83 -4.33 -21.41
N GLY A 935 23.25 -3.78 -20.27
CA GLY A 935 24.58 -3.99 -19.70
C GLY A 935 24.44 -4.29 -18.21
N GLY A 936 25.30 -5.16 -17.68
CA GLY A 936 25.34 -5.51 -16.26
C GLY A 936 25.90 -4.39 -15.39
N ALA A 937 25.27 -3.22 -15.42
CA ALA A 937 25.60 -2.03 -14.65
C ALA A 937 24.58 -1.79 -13.53
N GLN A 938 24.93 -1.00 -12.50
CA GLN A 938 24.01 -0.67 -11.39
C GLN A 938 22.83 0.21 -11.81
N SER A 939 22.94 0.95 -12.91
CA SER A 939 21.88 1.80 -13.44
C SER A 939 21.26 1.20 -14.70
N VAL A 940 19.93 1.32 -14.79
CA VAL A 940 19.17 0.90 -15.96
C VAL A 940 19.37 1.93 -17.08
N THR A 941 19.82 1.47 -18.24
CA THR A 941 19.79 2.27 -19.47
C THR A 941 18.46 2.06 -20.16
N TYR A 942 17.66 3.11 -20.24
CA TYR A 942 16.36 3.09 -20.91
C TYR A 942 16.51 3.39 -22.40
N GLN A 943 15.78 2.65 -23.21
CA GLN A 943 15.63 2.88 -24.65
C GLN A 943 14.17 3.24 -24.94
N ARG A 944 13.95 4.18 -25.85
CA ARG A 944 12.61 4.54 -26.32
C ARG A 944 12.12 3.48 -27.29
N VAL A 945 10.95 2.93 -27.03
CA VAL A 945 10.25 1.98 -27.91
C VAL A 945 9.01 2.67 -28.47
N ASP A 946 8.93 2.76 -29.80
CA ASP A 946 7.79 3.34 -30.50
C ASP A 946 7.10 2.27 -31.37
N VAL A 947 5.79 2.11 -31.21
CA VAL A 947 4.95 1.10 -31.86
C VAL A 947 3.88 1.81 -32.68
N VAL A 948 3.75 1.47 -33.96
CA VAL A 948 2.74 2.04 -34.87
C VAL A 948 2.02 0.92 -35.59
N CYS A 949 0.70 0.83 -35.39
CA CYS A 949 -0.22 -0.10 -36.05
C CYS A 949 -1.11 0.70 -37.03
#